data_AF-A0A1J4JNY5-F1
#
_entry.id   AF-A0A1J4JNY5-F1
#
_cell.length_a   1.000
_cell.length_b   1.000
_cell.length_c   1.000
_cell.angle_alpha   90.00
_cell.angle_beta   90.00
_cell.angle_gamma   90.00
#
_symmetry.space_group_name_H-M   'P 1'
#
loop_
_entity.id
_entity.type
_entity.pdbx_description
1 polymer ?
#
loop_
_entity_poly.entity_id
_entity_poly.type
_entity_poly.pdbx_seq_one_letter_code
_entity_poly.pdbx_strand_id
1 'polypeptide(L)'
;MSDNENTNQPPEGDEEEEDVGPLPFENEIEEDDEEMLEDEGNEHIPSDHPLFKKLNDDIKRQLNQQSDDLDVQIREKTALKSKLSNDREAVGVELYTIQQQLAKLHQRLTDANTAREIAEASRIEQEKCLKEEREILNQCQAELAQRTKEYEAQRTELDKLNQTVIILEQKNQEIINQKQVAQRETYKSEQSATETEVAKQEQDLYIDRLTNQIQDVTSQLGIIETQILAQRGETKTARDALLQATLEMEKINFERNHLIQDWNSALLSVKQRSITLQEIEKATAKQEEEIYAAQNEEDGLKKQIQKQQEVTEQNTLMLNKIQNRIQFLDGKIAESTAERQKLQNQLDDLYKMVHEKELVVANLLVQRNNYKKAFDQSIKGSNEISNQIHEIEDKIITHVTEQTNLKRDTVFAQHLVEQIREKVTEKDREIIKHENELVRLKIDKLNISAQTDKLKRGLDEIVEELKKKDAVISQYEAQIRKNNVDIEKRQSEVDKLNRQYDALKSEQNGEEYGPLERYIRQLQQKIQQSDEAAMESQQTWLKKQMELVAVEKACEEIEKNNNTTQAHISVLTRKRDRIRNQLQATEKEVERISVQIRDHQREMSKLGEQLSDSIDNRGVLAEGNINLEADILSNLAKLEEDAIKTESQIEELTAQRENLAEDLMETEKTIMMWEKKIQLAKEMREALDPNYGAQEIKTMKKEISRMELRLKQIKKQQLVIVQEMEFALNRRETIATTNQVKNRSNKGRVRTDIANTIKNLQTEIKRLTGEASRHDASMRENVEAQRELGTEIEQFAHMERETKVNRAEVEKQMHEEEKTKVSSQARLEKLQAKQRLFTQKSVKSAIKSPDAYEQTFENLKHQETQLQNLMEMLSTEFPHLSENIQFIKDRVLSD
;
A
#
# COMPACT_ATOMS: atom_id res chain seq x y z
N MET A 1 25.64 38.72 -102.38
CA MET A 1 26.30 37.40 -102.48
C MET A 1 25.30 36.52 -103.22
N SER A 2 25.49 36.22 -104.50
CA SER A 2 26.64 35.54 -105.12
C SER A 2 26.35 34.04 -105.21
N ASP A 3 26.38 33.37 -106.37
CA ASP A 3 26.77 33.80 -107.74
C ASP A 3 25.76 33.21 -108.78
N ASN A 4 25.62 33.73 -110.00
CA ASN A 4 26.34 33.30 -111.23
C ASN A 4 26.70 31.79 -111.23
N GLU A 5 26.46 30.95 -112.24
CA GLU A 5 26.24 31.09 -113.70
C GLU A 5 25.59 29.74 -114.19
N ASN A 6 25.24 29.43 -115.45
CA ASN A 6 25.55 30.02 -116.75
C ASN A 6 24.48 29.69 -117.84
N THR A 7 24.57 30.41 -118.97
CA THR A 7 24.18 30.08 -120.37
C THR A 7 23.44 28.76 -120.70
N ASN A 8 22.51 28.75 -121.67
CA ASN A 8 22.73 29.30 -123.02
C ASN A 8 21.52 29.94 -123.72
N GLN A 9 21.79 30.63 -124.83
CA GLN A 9 20.92 31.60 -125.52
C GLN A 9 20.50 31.12 -126.96
N PRO A 10 19.91 31.93 -127.87
CA PRO A 10 19.16 31.49 -129.09
C PRO A 10 20.10 31.53 -130.34
N PRO A 11 19.74 31.84 -131.62
CA PRO A 11 18.46 32.18 -132.29
C PRO A 11 18.25 31.63 -133.75
N GLU A 12 17.28 32.22 -134.47
CA GLU A 12 17.26 32.54 -135.94
C GLU A 12 17.35 31.43 -137.02
N GLY A 13 16.94 31.80 -138.26
CA GLY A 13 16.91 30.95 -139.47
C GLY A 13 15.57 30.23 -139.67
N ASP A 14 14.61 30.62 -140.51
CA ASP A 14 14.59 31.17 -141.89
C ASP A 14 14.92 30.16 -143.01
N GLU A 15 14.22 30.32 -144.15
CA GLU A 15 14.45 29.69 -145.48
C GLU A 15 14.23 28.15 -145.57
N GLU A 16 13.75 27.56 -146.67
CA GLU A 16 12.85 28.02 -147.76
C GLU A 16 12.24 26.75 -148.43
N GLU A 17 11.81 26.80 -149.70
CA GLU A 17 11.47 25.64 -150.59
C GLU A 17 10.22 24.78 -150.20
N GLU A 18 9.12 24.86 -150.98
CA GLU A 18 8.66 23.85 -151.98
C GLU A 18 7.86 22.65 -151.38
N ASP A 19 6.88 22.02 -152.04
CA ASP A 19 6.42 22.10 -153.44
C ASP A 19 4.89 21.89 -153.61
N VAL A 20 4.37 22.26 -154.79
CA VAL A 20 3.13 21.80 -155.47
C VAL A 20 1.90 21.45 -154.61
N GLY A 21 0.93 22.36 -154.60
CA GLY A 21 -0.49 21.99 -154.57
C GLY A 21 -0.92 21.47 -155.96
N PRO A 22 -1.84 20.48 -156.06
CA PRO A 22 -2.03 19.72 -157.29
C PRO A 22 -2.72 20.51 -158.43
N LEU A 23 -1.91 21.05 -159.34
CA LEU A 23 -2.36 21.47 -160.67
C LEU A 23 -2.37 20.27 -161.63
N PRO A 24 -3.51 19.96 -162.29
CA PRO A 24 -3.55 19.00 -163.39
C PRO A 24 -3.06 19.66 -164.69
N PHE A 25 -1.76 19.58 -164.95
CA PHE A 25 -1.19 19.81 -166.29
C PHE A 25 -1.30 18.53 -167.14
N GLU A 26 -1.42 18.56 -168.47
CA GLU A 26 -1.96 19.56 -169.41
C GLU A 26 -2.00 18.91 -170.82
N ASN A 27 -2.80 19.46 -171.75
CA ASN A 27 -2.83 19.15 -173.20
C ASN A 27 -3.33 17.72 -173.56
N GLU A 28 -4.20 17.49 -174.55
CA GLU A 28 -4.29 17.96 -175.95
C GLU A 28 -3.26 17.33 -176.90
N ILE A 29 -3.68 17.15 -178.16
CA ILE A 29 -3.23 16.22 -179.24
C ILE A 29 -4.15 14.99 -179.27
N GLU A 30 -5.16 14.88 -180.14
CA GLU A 30 -5.25 15.03 -181.63
C GLU A 30 -4.69 13.83 -182.41
N GLU A 31 -5.25 13.65 -183.62
CA GLU A 31 -5.00 12.57 -184.59
C GLU A 31 -5.45 11.17 -184.07
N ASP A 32 -6.49 10.56 -184.65
CA ASP A 32 -6.50 9.83 -185.94
C ASP A 32 -5.59 8.57 -185.84
N ASP A 33 -5.99 7.38 -186.28
CA ASP A 33 -6.83 7.07 -187.46
C ASP A 33 -7.49 5.66 -187.35
N GLU A 34 -8.15 5.21 -188.43
CA GLU A 34 -8.31 3.78 -188.84
C GLU A 34 -9.11 2.78 -187.92
N GLU A 35 -10.09 1.99 -188.39
CA GLU A 35 -10.77 1.86 -189.69
C GLU A 35 -12.30 1.68 -189.48
N MET A 36 -13.11 2.30 -190.35
CA MET A 36 -14.51 1.91 -190.56
C MET A 36 -14.57 0.77 -191.59
N LEU A 37 -15.47 -0.19 -191.38
CA LEU A 37 -15.67 -1.31 -192.29
C LEU A 37 -16.39 -0.88 -193.58
N GLU A 38 -15.63 -0.63 -194.65
CA GLU A 38 -16.03 -0.95 -196.04
C GLU A 38 -15.29 -2.26 -196.40
N ASP A 39 -15.90 -3.43 -196.62
CA ASP A 39 -17.11 -3.86 -197.35
C ASP A 39 -16.86 -4.17 -198.85
N GLU A 40 -17.59 -5.19 -199.34
CA GLU A 40 -17.71 -5.71 -200.73
C GLU A 40 -16.48 -5.83 -201.67
N GLY A 41 -15.84 -7.02 -201.66
CA GLY A 41 -15.24 -7.67 -202.85
C GLY A 41 -13.87 -7.14 -203.31
N ASN A 42 -13.21 -7.71 -204.33
CA ASN A 42 -13.44 -8.91 -205.14
C ASN A 42 -12.02 -9.42 -205.54
N GLU A 43 -11.70 -10.72 -205.60
CA GLU A 43 -11.85 -11.49 -206.83
C GLU A 43 -11.99 -12.99 -206.60
N HIS A 44 -12.68 -13.63 -207.54
CA HIS A 44 -13.27 -14.96 -207.43
C HIS A 44 -12.37 -16.05 -208.05
N ILE A 45 -12.11 -17.15 -207.33
CA ILE A 45 -11.79 -18.45 -207.95
C ILE A 45 -12.79 -19.51 -207.44
N PRO A 46 -13.91 -19.73 -208.15
CA PRO A 46 -14.82 -20.86 -207.94
C PRO A 46 -14.31 -22.10 -208.70
N SER A 47 -14.74 -23.34 -208.44
CA SER A 47 -15.47 -23.92 -207.31
C SER A 47 -15.24 -25.45 -207.34
N ASP A 48 -15.67 -26.17 -206.31
CA ASP A 48 -15.71 -27.64 -206.24
C ASP A 48 -14.38 -28.40 -206.42
N HIS A 49 -13.69 -28.65 -205.30
CA HIS A 49 -12.81 -29.83 -205.17
C HIS A 49 -13.17 -30.65 -203.91
N PRO A 50 -13.70 -31.90 -204.03
CA PRO A 50 -14.32 -32.65 -202.92
C PRO A 50 -13.44 -32.99 -201.70
N LEU A 51 -12.14 -32.69 -201.71
CA LEU A 51 -11.19 -33.09 -200.66
C LEU A 51 -11.03 -32.08 -199.50
N PHE A 52 -11.36 -30.79 -199.69
CA PHE A 52 -11.07 -29.75 -198.69
C PHE A 52 -12.18 -29.50 -197.66
N LYS A 53 -13.38 -30.07 -197.85
CA LYS A 53 -14.56 -29.73 -197.05
C LYS A 53 -14.38 -29.99 -195.54
N LYS A 54 -13.81 -31.13 -195.17
CA LYS A 54 -13.49 -31.47 -193.76
C LYS A 54 -12.45 -30.53 -193.13
N LEU A 55 -11.40 -30.16 -193.88
CA LEU A 55 -10.30 -29.38 -193.33
C LEU A 55 -10.76 -27.96 -192.95
N ASN A 56 -11.62 -27.36 -193.78
CA ASN A 56 -12.18 -26.04 -193.53
C ASN A 56 -13.15 -26.04 -192.33
N ASP A 57 -13.94 -27.12 -192.16
CA ASP A 57 -14.87 -27.25 -191.03
C ASP A 57 -14.12 -27.36 -189.68
N ASP A 58 -13.04 -28.15 -189.61
CA ASP A 58 -12.25 -28.32 -188.37
C ASP A 58 -11.44 -27.04 -188.01
N ILE A 59 -10.85 -26.35 -189.00
CA ILE A 59 -10.11 -25.09 -188.76
C ILE A 59 -11.05 -23.98 -188.26
N LYS A 60 -12.24 -23.83 -188.89
CA LYS A 60 -13.23 -22.82 -188.49
C LYS A 60 -13.75 -23.06 -187.06
N ARG A 61 -13.70 -24.31 -186.58
CA ARG A 61 -14.05 -24.69 -185.21
C ARG A 61 -12.98 -24.27 -184.18
N GLN A 62 -11.69 -24.39 -184.53
CA GLN A 62 -10.60 -23.94 -183.64
C GLN A 62 -10.56 -22.42 -183.48
N LEU A 63 -10.75 -21.66 -184.57
CA LEU A 63 -10.68 -20.19 -184.52
C LEU A 63 -11.80 -19.58 -183.66
N ASN A 64 -13.03 -20.10 -183.76
CA ASN A 64 -14.13 -19.62 -182.91
C ASN A 64 -13.86 -19.88 -181.42
N GLN A 65 -13.32 -21.07 -181.04
CA GLN A 65 -12.94 -21.33 -179.64
C GLN A 65 -11.88 -20.35 -179.12
N GLN A 66 -10.91 -19.97 -179.95
CA GLN A 66 -9.89 -18.98 -179.55
C GLN A 66 -10.47 -17.57 -179.38
N SER A 67 -11.53 -17.22 -180.10
CA SER A 67 -12.26 -15.97 -179.91
C SER A 67 -13.04 -15.98 -178.58
N ASP A 68 -13.78 -17.06 -178.30
CA ASP A 68 -14.54 -17.20 -177.05
C ASP A 68 -13.61 -17.17 -175.81
N ASP A 69 -12.47 -17.87 -175.87
CA ASP A 69 -11.46 -17.91 -174.78
C ASP A 69 -10.83 -16.52 -174.50
N LEU A 70 -10.71 -15.64 -175.50
CA LEU A 70 -10.19 -14.28 -175.32
C LEU A 70 -11.25 -13.35 -174.70
N ASP A 71 -12.51 -13.47 -175.13
CA ASP A 71 -13.59 -12.62 -174.64
C ASP A 71 -13.92 -12.92 -173.17
N VAL A 72 -13.76 -14.18 -172.73
CA VAL A 72 -13.77 -14.56 -171.31
C VAL A 72 -12.64 -13.88 -170.54
N GLN A 73 -11.40 -13.91 -171.05
CA GLN A 73 -10.25 -13.29 -170.38
C GLN A 73 -10.41 -11.77 -170.20
N ILE A 74 -10.99 -11.06 -171.18
CA ILE A 74 -11.26 -9.61 -171.08
C ILE A 74 -12.26 -9.32 -169.94
N ARG A 75 -13.30 -10.14 -169.81
CA ARG A 75 -14.30 -10.04 -168.72
C ARG A 75 -13.69 -10.38 -167.36
N GLU A 76 -12.82 -11.38 -167.27
CA GLU A 76 -12.07 -11.68 -166.04
C GLU A 76 -11.16 -10.51 -165.63
N LYS A 77 -10.39 -9.93 -166.56
CA LYS A 77 -9.47 -8.81 -166.25
C LYS A 77 -10.21 -7.54 -165.82
N THR A 78 -11.34 -7.22 -166.43
CA THR A 78 -12.16 -6.06 -166.04
C THR A 78 -12.83 -6.26 -164.68
N ALA A 79 -13.35 -7.46 -164.38
CA ALA A 79 -13.84 -7.81 -163.04
C ALA A 79 -12.73 -7.72 -161.98
N LEU A 80 -11.52 -8.19 -162.30
CA LEU A 80 -10.36 -8.15 -161.39
C LEU A 80 -9.90 -6.70 -161.15
N LYS A 81 -9.91 -5.82 -162.16
CA LYS A 81 -9.65 -4.38 -161.99
C LYS A 81 -10.68 -3.71 -161.08
N SER A 82 -11.98 -3.99 -161.26
CA SER A 82 -13.04 -3.47 -160.38
C SER A 82 -12.83 -3.94 -158.94
N LYS A 83 -12.56 -5.23 -158.73
CA LYS A 83 -12.28 -5.77 -157.40
C LYS A 83 -11.10 -5.06 -156.73
N LEU A 84 -9.98 -4.88 -157.43
CA LEU A 84 -8.81 -4.20 -156.86
C LEU A 84 -9.04 -2.71 -156.52
N SER A 85 -9.97 -2.02 -157.19
CA SER A 85 -10.38 -0.66 -156.75
C SER A 85 -11.15 -0.72 -155.43
N ASN A 86 -12.13 -1.62 -155.34
CA ASN A 86 -12.93 -1.81 -154.13
C ASN A 86 -12.05 -2.27 -152.94
N ASP A 87 -11.12 -3.20 -153.17
CA ASP A 87 -10.16 -3.67 -152.17
C ASP A 87 -9.25 -2.51 -151.69
N ARG A 88 -8.81 -1.62 -152.60
CA ARG A 88 -8.02 -0.41 -152.25
C ARG A 88 -8.84 0.59 -151.42
N GLU A 89 -10.10 0.81 -151.79
CA GLU A 89 -11.00 1.73 -151.07
C GLU A 89 -11.36 1.19 -149.68
N ALA A 90 -11.59 -0.13 -149.55
CA ALA A 90 -11.77 -0.79 -148.25
C ALA A 90 -10.54 -0.62 -147.34
N VAL A 91 -9.33 -0.89 -147.85
CA VAL A 91 -8.08 -0.67 -147.11
C VAL A 91 -7.87 0.81 -146.74
N GLY A 92 -8.34 1.75 -147.57
CA GLY A 92 -8.35 3.18 -147.23
C GLY A 92 -9.26 3.51 -146.04
N VAL A 93 -10.45 2.92 -145.98
CA VAL A 93 -11.39 3.08 -144.84
C VAL A 93 -10.88 2.37 -143.59
N GLU A 94 -10.26 1.20 -143.72
CA GLU A 94 -9.58 0.52 -142.61
C GLU A 94 -8.43 1.36 -142.06
N LEU A 95 -7.58 1.93 -142.92
CA LEU A 95 -6.48 2.80 -142.50
C LEU A 95 -6.99 4.06 -141.79
N TYR A 96 -8.02 4.72 -142.32
CA TYR A 96 -8.63 5.89 -141.67
C TYR A 96 -9.27 5.56 -140.32
N THR A 97 -9.96 4.42 -140.21
CA THR A 97 -10.55 3.99 -138.93
C THR A 97 -9.48 3.57 -137.91
N ILE A 98 -8.38 2.95 -138.33
CA ILE A 98 -7.20 2.69 -137.49
C ILE A 98 -6.54 3.99 -137.03
N GLN A 99 -6.36 4.99 -137.92
CA GLN A 99 -5.85 6.31 -137.55
C GLN A 99 -6.76 7.01 -136.53
N GLN A 100 -8.09 6.92 -136.69
CA GLN A 100 -9.04 7.48 -135.72
C GLN A 100 -9.02 6.73 -134.38
N GLN A 101 -8.81 5.41 -134.38
CA GLN A 101 -8.60 4.62 -133.14
C GLN A 101 -7.29 5.02 -132.45
N LEU A 102 -6.20 5.19 -133.21
CA LEU A 102 -4.89 5.61 -132.71
C LEU A 102 -4.95 7.02 -132.10
N ALA A 103 -5.63 7.98 -132.73
CA ALA A 103 -5.87 9.30 -132.16
C ALA A 103 -6.66 9.22 -130.82
N LYS A 104 -7.71 8.39 -130.76
CA LYS A 104 -8.48 8.13 -129.53
C LYS A 104 -7.65 7.44 -128.43
N LEU A 105 -6.68 6.61 -128.80
CA LEU A 105 -5.75 5.98 -127.85
C LEU A 105 -4.70 6.96 -127.33
N HIS A 106 -4.15 7.84 -128.18
CA HIS A 106 -3.26 8.91 -127.73
C HIS A 106 -3.97 9.87 -126.78
N GLN A 107 -5.21 10.28 -127.09
CA GLN A 107 -6.01 11.12 -126.18
C GLN A 107 -6.24 10.43 -124.84
N ARG A 108 -6.67 9.15 -124.83
CA ARG A 108 -6.81 8.38 -123.58
C ARG A 108 -5.51 8.24 -122.80
N LEU A 109 -4.36 8.22 -123.47
CA LEU A 109 -3.04 8.14 -122.82
C LEU A 109 -2.63 9.50 -122.23
N THR A 110 -2.95 10.64 -122.87
CA THR A 110 -2.77 11.96 -122.26
C THR A 110 -3.73 12.19 -121.09
N ASP A 111 -4.98 11.74 -121.21
CA ASP A 111 -5.97 11.81 -120.14
C ASP A 111 -5.54 10.94 -118.94
N ALA A 112 -5.01 9.74 -119.19
CA ALA A 112 -4.48 8.86 -118.14
C ALA A 112 -3.20 9.42 -117.50
N ASN A 113 -2.29 10.03 -118.25
CA ASN A 113 -1.07 10.63 -117.71
C ASN A 113 -1.37 11.86 -116.84
N THR A 114 -2.26 12.75 -117.30
CA THR A 114 -2.70 13.91 -116.51
C THR A 114 -3.46 13.49 -115.25
N ALA A 115 -4.31 12.45 -115.32
CA ALA A 115 -4.94 11.86 -114.14
C ALA A 115 -3.92 11.25 -113.17
N ARG A 116 -2.86 10.59 -113.68
CA ARG A 116 -1.74 10.05 -112.88
C ARG A 116 -0.97 11.17 -112.17
N GLU A 117 -0.71 12.29 -112.85
CA GLU A 117 -0.01 13.45 -112.29
C GLU A 117 -0.82 14.15 -111.22
N ILE A 118 -2.13 14.31 -111.41
CA ILE A 118 -3.05 14.84 -110.39
C ILE A 118 -3.11 13.91 -109.17
N ALA A 119 -3.17 12.59 -109.38
CA ALA A 119 -3.17 11.62 -108.29
C ALA A 119 -1.82 11.59 -107.54
N GLU A 120 -0.69 11.74 -108.24
CA GLU A 120 0.63 11.82 -107.62
C GLU A 120 0.83 13.11 -106.82
N ALA A 121 0.39 14.26 -107.34
CA ALA A 121 0.38 15.51 -106.60
C ALA A 121 -0.48 15.43 -105.34
N SER A 122 -1.70 14.87 -105.43
CA SER A 122 -2.59 14.67 -104.29
C SER A 122 -2.00 13.70 -103.25
N ARG A 123 -1.31 12.64 -103.69
CA ARG A 123 -0.58 11.73 -102.78
C ARG A 123 0.53 12.45 -102.03
N ILE A 124 1.31 13.30 -102.71
CA ILE A 124 2.40 14.07 -102.10
C ILE A 124 1.86 15.11 -101.11
N GLU A 125 0.74 15.75 -101.42
CA GLU A 125 0.05 16.68 -100.50
C GLU A 125 -0.47 15.95 -99.25
N GLN A 126 -1.15 14.82 -99.42
CA GLN A 126 -1.61 13.98 -98.30
C GLN A 126 -0.44 13.42 -97.47
N GLU A 127 0.65 12.99 -98.10
CA GLU A 127 1.88 12.57 -97.40
C GLU A 127 2.52 13.71 -96.60
N LYS A 128 2.36 14.97 -97.04
CA LYS A 128 2.84 16.15 -96.32
C LYS A 128 1.94 16.48 -95.13
N CYS A 129 0.63 16.52 -95.33
CA CYS A 129 -0.33 16.71 -94.23
C CYS A 129 -0.20 15.60 -93.16
N LEU A 130 -0.02 14.33 -93.57
CA LEU A 130 0.20 13.21 -92.65
C LEU A 130 1.50 13.33 -91.85
N LYS A 131 2.55 13.96 -92.41
CA LYS A 131 3.79 14.26 -91.66
C LYS A 131 3.55 15.38 -90.64
N GLU A 132 2.87 16.45 -91.04
CA GLU A 132 2.51 17.58 -90.17
C GLU A 132 1.59 17.13 -89.02
N GLU A 133 0.57 16.31 -89.29
CA GLU A 133 -0.28 15.70 -88.26
C GLU A 133 0.49 14.77 -87.31
N ARG A 134 1.47 13.99 -87.82
CA ARG A 134 2.33 13.15 -86.98
C ARG A 134 3.28 13.96 -86.11
N GLU A 135 3.81 15.07 -86.61
CA GLU A 135 4.65 15.99 -85.82
C GLU A 135 3.81 16.67 -84.72
N ILE A 136 2.59 17.11 -85.03
CA ILE A 136 1.64 17.65 -84.05
C ILE A 136 1.26 16.57 -83.02
N LEU A 137 0.96 15.34 -83.45
CA LEU A 137 0.64 14.23 -82.54
C LEU A 137 1.82 13.92 -81.60
N ASN A 138 3.04 13.88 -82.11
CA ASN A 138 4.24 13.67 -81.29
C ASN A 138 4.47 14.82 -80.30
N GLN A 139 4.22 16.08 -80.69
CA GLN A 139 4.28 17.24 -79.80
C GLN A 139 3.23 17.13 -78.69
N CYS A 140 1.95 16.87 -79.03
CA CYS A 140 0.89 16.69 -78.04
C CYS A 140 1.13 15.48 -77.12
N GLN A 141 1.73 14.39 -77.61
CA GLN A 141 2.14 13.25 -76.77
C GLN A 141 3.28 13.61 -75.82
N ALA A 142 4.27 14.39 -76.27
CA ALA A 142 5.36 14.86 -75.42
C ALA A 142 4.87 15.86 -74.36
N GLU A 143 3.99 16.79 -74.72
CA GLU A 143 3.32 17.70 -73.78
C GLU A 143 2.48 16.92 -72.78
N LEU A 144 1.67 15.95 -73.22
CA LEU A 144 0.87 15.13 -72.32
C LEU A 144 1.74 14.31 -71.36
N ALA A 145 2.84 13.71 -71.83
CA ALA A 145 3.81 13.00 -71.00
C ALA A 145 4.53 13.91 -69.99
N GLN A 146 4.78 15.17 -70.35
CA GLN A 146 5.28 16.16 -69.40
C GLN A 146 4.19 16.53 -68.37
N ARG A 147 2.94 16.76 -68.81
CA ARG A 147 1.82 17.10 -67.91
C ARG A 147 1.45 15.98 -66.96
N THR A 148 1.48 14.71 -67.38
CA THR A 148 1.27 13.58 -66.46
C THR A 148 2.40 13.49 -65.44
N LYS A 149 3.65 13.71 -65.84
CA LYS A 149 4.80 13.76 -64.92
C LYS A 149 4.75 14.94 -63.94
N GLU A 150 4.31 16.12 -64.39
CA GLU A 150 4.04 17.29 -63.53
C GLU A 150 2.92 16.99 -62.52
N TYR A 151 1.83 16.37 -62.99
CA TYR A 151 0.70 15.96 -62.14
C TYR A 151 1.10 14.87 -61.13
N GLU A 152 1.88 13.86 -61.53
CA GLU A 152 2.40 12.84 -60.63
C GLU A 152 3.34 13.44 -59.57
N ALA A 153 4.23 14.36 -59.96
CA ALA A 153 5.07 15.08 -59.01
C ALA A 153 4.22 15.84 -57.98
N GLN A 154 3.28 16.68 -58.45
CA GLN A 154 2.34 17.43 -57.59
C GLN A 154 1.48 16.51 -56.72
N ARG A 155 1.05 15.35 -57.23
CA ARG A 155 0.32 14.35 -56.45
C ARG A 155 1.19 13.77 -55.34
N THR A 156 2.45 13.38 -55.62
CA THR A 156 3.33 12.90 -54.54
C THR A 156 3.69 14.00 -53.54
N GLU A 157 3.73 15.28 -53.94
CA GLU A 157 3.90 16.40 -53.01
C GLU A 157 2.65 16.62 -52.16
N LEU A 158 1.45 16.52 -52.74
CA LEU A 158 0.17 16.58 -52.03
C LEU A 158 0.00 15.38 -51.07
N ASP A 159 0.41 14.17 -51.46
CA ASP A 159 0.40 12.99 -50.60
C ASP A 159 1.40 13.13 -49.43
N LYS A 160 2.61 13.67 -49.68
CA LYS A 160 3.58 14.03 -48.61
C LYS A 160 3.03 15.12 -47.69
N LEU A 161 2.40 16.15 -48.24
CA LEU A 161 1.80 17.23 -47.47
C LEU A 161 0.66 16.70 -46.59
N ASN A 162 -0.24 15.87 -47.13
CA ASN A 162 -1.29 15.19 -46.36
C ASN A 162 -0.70 14.32 -45.25
N GLN A 163 0.38 13.57 -45.51
CA GLN A 163 1.09 12.83 -44.46
C GLN A 163 1.65 13.76 -43.37
N THR A 164 2.25 14.91 -43.74
CA THR A 164 2.72 15.89 -42.74
C THR A 164 1.57 16.53 -41.97
N VAL A 165 0.41 16.78 -42.59
CA VAL A 165 -0.79 17.29 -41.91
C VAL A 165 -1.31 16.26 -40.91
N ILE A 166 -1.45 14.99 -41.29
CA ILE A 166 -1.87 13.91 -40.39
C ILE A 166 -0.89 13.76 -39.20
N ILE A 167 0.42 13.84 -39.45
CA ILE A 167 1.44 13.81 -38.39
C ILE A 167 1.32 15.04 -37.47
N LEU A 168 1.07 16.23 -38.03
CA LEU A 168 0.88 17.46 -37.25
C LEU A 168 -0.43 17.44 -36.46
N GLU A 169 -1.51 16.88 -36.98
CA GLU A 169 -2.77 16.68 -36.26
C GLU A 169 -2.60 15.67 -35.11
N GLN A 170 -1.94 14.54 -35.36
CA GLN A 170 -1.58 13.57 -34.31
C GLN A 170 -0.71 14.23 -33.22
N LYS A 171 0.31 15.00 -33.60
CA LYS A 171 1.19 15.71 -32.65
C LYS A 171 0.47 16.83 -31.92
N ASN A 172 -0.46 17.54 -32.56
CA ASN A 172 -1.32 18.53 -31.90
C ASN A 172 -2.26 17.85 -30.89
N GLN A 173 -2.85 16.70 -31.23
CA GLN A 173 -3.68 15.94 -30.31
C GLN A 173 -2.86 15.35 -29.15
N GLU A 174 -1.64 14.88 -29.39
CA GLU A 174 -0.68 14.53 -28.33
C GLU A 174 -0.40 15.73 -27.41
N ILE A 175 -0.12 16.91 -27.96
CA ILE A 175 0.14 18.14 -27.18
C ILE A 175 -1.10 18.57 -26.40
N ILE A 176 -2.31 18.46 -26.96
CA ILE A 176 -3.58 18.72 -26.26
C ILE A 176 -3.77 17.73 -25.11
N ASN A 177 -3.51 16.44 -25.34
CA ASN A 177 -3.61 15.41 -24.32
C ASN A 177 -2.56 15.61 -23.21
N GLN A 178 -1.30 15.90 -23.57
CA GLN A 178 -0.22 16.22 -22.64
C GLN A 178 -0.54 17.49 -21.83
N LYS A 179 -1.11 18.52 -22.46
CA LYS A 179 -1.59 19.73 -21.76
C LYS A 179 -2.70 19.40 -20.76
N GLN A 180 -3.66 18.54 -21.11
CA GLN A 180 -4.70 18.09 -20.18
C GLN A 180 -4.13 17.27 -19.02
N VAL A 181 -3.14 16.40 -19.28
CA VAL A 181 -2.43 15.65 -18.23
C VAL A 181 -1.67 16.62 -17.33
N ALA A 182 -0.84 17.51 -17.87
CA ALA A 182 -0.11 18.51 -17.12
C ALA A 182 -1.02 19.47 -16.33
N GLN A 183 -2.20 19.82 -16.86
CA GLN A 183 -3.21 20.58 -16.10
C GLN A 183 -3.79 19.77 -14.94
N ARG A 184 -4.11 18.48 -15.14
CA ARG A 184 -4.59 17.60 -14.05
C ARG A 184 -3.51 17.34 -13.00
N GLU A 185 -2.25 17.20 -13.41
CA GLU A 185 -1.10 17.07 -12.52
C GLU A 185 -0.85 18.37 -11.76
N THR A 186 -0.96 19.54 -12.41
CA THR A 186 -0.88 20.85 -11.76
C THR A 186 -2.00 21.02 -10.73
N TYR A 187 -3.26 20.77 -11.09
CA TYR A 187 -4.39 20.85 -10.15
C TYR A 187 -4.28 19.82 -9.01
N LYS A 188 -3.77 18.62 -9.27
CA LYS A 188 -3.51 17.62 -8.21
C LYS A 188 -2.35 18.03 -7.31
N SER A 189 -1.32 18.68 -7.85
CA SER A 189 -0.19 19.25 -7.11
C SER A 189 -0.63 20.46 -6.28
N GLU A 190 -1.50 21.30 -6.81
CA GLU A 190 -2.11 22.47 -6.14
C GLU A 190 -3.09 22.02 -5.03
N GLN A 191 -3.92 21.00 -5.29
CA GLN A 191 -4.75 20.36 -4.26
C GLN A 191 -3.85 19.73 -3.18
N SER A 192 -2.84 18.95 -3.54
CA SER A 192 -1.92 18.37 -2.55
C SER A 192 -1.17 19.45 -1.78
N ALA A 193 -0.83 20.58 -2.40
CA ALA A 193 -0.17 21.69 -1.72
C ALA A 193 -1.11 22.35 -0.72
N THR A 194 -2.35 22.67 -1.11
CA THR A 194 -3.37 23.24 -0.20
C THR A 194 -3.77 22.28 0.93
N GLU A 195 -3.84 20.97 0.67
CA GLU A 195 -4.01 19.95 1.71
C GLU A 195 -2.83 19.93 2.71
N THR A 196 -1.58 20.01 2.21
CA THR A 196 -0.41 20.15 3.11
C THR A 196 -0.35 21.51 3.81
N GLU A 197 -0.86 22.58 3.21
CA GLU A 197 -0.91 23.91 3.81
C GLU A 197 -1.95 23.96 4.94
N VAL A 198 -3.13 23.38 4.75
CA VAL A 198 -4.14 23.22 5.82
C VAL A 198 -3.59 22.36 6.96
N ALA A 199 -2.97 21.22 6.66
CA ALA A 199 -2.33 20.38 7.67
C ALA A 199 -1.17 21.10 8.39
N LYS A 200 -0.47 22.01 7.70
CA LYS A 200 0.58 22.85 8.28
C LYS A 200 0.01 23.95 9.16
N GLN A 201 -1.09 24.61 8.76
CA GLN A 201 -1.82 25.57 9.59
C GLN A 201 -2.38 24.89 10.86
N GLU A 202 -2.92 23.66 10.77
CA GLU A 202 -3.33 22.88 11.95
C GLU A 202 -2.14 22.55 12.86
N GLN A 203 -0.99 22.16 12.28
CA GLN A 203 0.25 21.93 13.03
C GLN A 203 0.73 23.22 13.73
N ASP A 204 0.70 24.37 13.06
CA ASP A 204 1.18 25.64 13.61
C ASP A 204 0.23 26.18 14.68
N LEU A 205 -1.08 26.02 14.52
CA LEU A 205 -2.08 26.26 15.58
C LEU A 205 -1.95 25.28 16.75
N TYR A 206 -1.31 24.12 16.58
CA TYR A 206 -0.99 23.18 17.66
C TYR A 206 0.35 23.53 18.35
N ILE A 207 1.37 23.94 17.57
CA ILE A 207 2.64 24.46 18.08
C ILE A 207 2.42 25.73 18.89
N ASP A 208 1.57 26.65 18.44
CA ASP A 208 1.20 27.85 19.20
C ASP A 208 0.50 27.49 20.52
N ARG A 209 -0.47 26.56 20.50
CA ARG A 209 -1.11 26.06 21.73
C ARG A 209 -0.11 25.41 22.70
N LEU A 210 0.84 24.62 22.20
CA LEU A 210 1.92 24.06 23.02
C LEU A 210 2.88 25.13 23.54
N THR A 211 3.19 26.16 22.74
CA THR A 211 4.08 27.26 23.12
C THR A 211 3.47 28.11 24.21
N ASN A 212 2.18 28.46 24.08
CA ASN A 212 1.42 29.13 25.13
C ASN A 212 1.32 28.27 26.40
N GLN A 213 1.08 26.96 26.30
CA GLN A 213 1.12 26.06 27.46
C GLN A 213 2.51 25.99 28.13
N ILE A 214 3.59 25.96 27.35
CA ILE A 214 4.96 26.02 27.88
C ILE A 214 5.20 27.37 28.58
N GLN A 215 4.71 28.49 28.03
CA GLN A 215 4.83 29.81 28.63
C GLN A 215 4.01 29.93 29.93
N ASP A 216 2.79 29.43 29.97
CA ASP A 216 1.94 29.36 31.17
C ASP A 216 2.59 28.51 32.27
N VAL A 217 3.06 27.30 31.93
CA VAL A 217 3.76 26.42 32.87
C VAL A 217 5.06 27.05 33.36
N THR A 218 5.84 27.69 32.49
CA THR A 218 7.08 28.39 32.88
C THR A 218 6.80 29.58 33.81
N SER A 219 5.72 30.33 33.54
CA SER A 219 5.26 31.42 34.41
C SER A 219 4.83 30.91 35.79
N GLN A 220 4.05 29.82 35.83
CA GLN A 220 3.67 29.15 37.08
C GLN A 220 4.90 28.63 37.84
N LEU A 221 5.89 28.07 37.13
CA LEU A 221 7.15 27.60 37.72
C LEU A 221 7.92 28.76 38.37
N GLY A 222 8.05 29.90 37.70
CA GLY A 222 8.67 31.11 38.26
C GLY A 222 7.91 31.70 39.47
N ILE A 223 6.57 31.62 39.48
CA ILE A 223 5.76 31.99 40.65
C ILE A 223 6.03 31.02 41.82
N ILE A 224 6.14 29.72 41.56
CA ILE A 224 6.44 28.72 42.58
C ILE A 224 7.89 28.86 43.09
N GLU A 225 8.87 29.15 42.23
CA GLU A 225 10.26 29.40 42.64
C GLU A 225 10.39 30.65 43.50
N THR A 226 9.71 31.74 43.14
CA THR A 226 9.69 32.96 43.98
C THR A 226 8.99 32.75 45.32
N GLN A 227 7.91 31.95 45.36
CA GLN A 227 7.29 31.52 46.62
C GLN A 227 8.23 30.64 47.46
N ILE A 228 8.94 29.68 46.86
CA ILE A 228 9.93 28.84 47.55
C ILE A 228 11.10 29.68 48.09
N LEU A 229 11.55 30.69 47.36
CA LEU A 229 12.58 31.62 47.84
C LEU A 229 12.08 32.47 49.02
N ALA A 230 10.85 32.99 48.96
CA ALA A 230 10.22 33.72 50.06
C ALA A 230 10.08 32.84 51.31
N GLN A 231 9.49 31.65 51.18
CA GLN A 231 9.35 30.68 52.28
C GLN A 231 10.69 30.24 52.86
N ARG A 232 11.75 30.09 52.04
CA ARG A 232 13.11 29.82 52.52
C ARG A 232 13.68 31.00 53.32
N GLY A 233 13.38 32.23 52.91
CA GLY A 233 13.70 33.46 53.66
C GLY A 233 13.00 33.49 55.03
N GLU A 234 11.68 33.29 55.05
CA GLU A 234 10.86 33.23 56.27
C GLU A 234 11.28 32.08 57.20
N THR A 235 11.57 30.89 56.66
CA THR A 235 12.08 29.76 57.45
C THR A 235 13.48 30.04 57.98
N LYS A 236 14.28 30.86 57.29
CA LYS A 236 15.58 31.31 57.82
C LYS A 236 15.40 32.31 58.96
N THR A 237 14.60 33.36 58.79
CA THR A 237 14.37 34.34 59.86
C THR A 237 13.71 33.71 61.08
N ALA A 238 12.82 32.73 60.90
CA ALA A 238 12.26 31.93 61.99
C ALA A 238 13.31 31.06 62.70
N ARG A 239 14.29 30.48 61.97
CA ARG A 239 15.43 29.77 62.59
C ARG A 239 16.39 30.71 63.31
N ASP A 240 16.69 31.87 62.73
CA ASP A 240 17.58 32.88 63.32
C ASP A 240 16.93 33.43 64.62
N ALA A 241 15.61 33.65 64.62
CA ALA A 241 14.84 34.02 65.82
C ALA A 241 14.74 32.89 66.87
N LEU A 242 14.55 31.63 66.45
CA LEU A 242 14.63 30.49 67.37
C LEU A 242 16.02 30.34 68.00
N LEU A 243 17.09 30.55 67.22
CA LEU A 243 18.46 30.52 67.73
C LEU A 243 18.68 31.63 68.77
N GLN A 244 18.25 32.86 68.49
CA GLN A 244 18.29 33.95 69.46
C GLN A 244 17.49 33.60 70.73
N ALA A 245 16.27 33.08 70.59
CA ALA A 245 15.45 32.65 71.73
C ALA A 245 16.13 31.52 72.54
N THR A 246 16.83 30.57 71.91
CA THR A 246 17.60 29.56 72.64
C THR A 246 18.81 30.16 73.36
N LEU A 247 19.52 31.12 72.79
CA LEU A 247 20.63 31.82 73.44
C LEU A 247 20.15 32.69 74.62
N GLU A 248 18.99 33.34 74.49
CA GLU A 248 18.33 34.06 75.59
C GLU A 248 17.86 33.09 76.69
N MET A 249 17.34 31.91 76.32
CA MET A 249 16.96 30.86 77.27
C MET A 249 18.17 30.24 77.98
N GLU A 250 19.31 30.06 77.30
CA GLU A 250 20.58 29.66 77.90
C GLU A 250 21.10 30.73 78.87
N LYS A 251 21.04 32.01 78.47
CA LYS A 251 21.39 33.15 79.34
C LYS A 251 20.51 33.21 80.59
N ILE A 252 19.19 33.05 80.45
CA ILE A 252 18.24 32.98 81.58
C ILE A 252 18.56 31.78 82.48
N ASN A 253 18.90 30.62 81.92
CA ASN A 253 19.30 29.46 82.73
C ASN A 253 20.64 29.68 83.45
N PHE A 254 21.61 30.34 82.83
CA PHE A 254 22.86 30.75 83.47
C PHE A 254 22.62 31.73 84.61
N GLU A 255 21.86 32.80 84.37
CA GLU A 255 21.46 33.79 85.37
C GLU A 255 20.69 33.14 86.53
N ARG A 256 19.74 32.22 86.24
CA ARG A 256 19.01 31.47 87.26
C ARG A 256 19.94 30.59 88.09
N ASN A 257 20.88 29.88 87.48
CA ASN A 257 21.81 29.02 88.19
C ASN A 257 22.81 29.82 89.04
N HIS A 258 23.26 30.98 88.55
CA HIS A 258 24.04 31.94 89.34
C HIS A 258 23.23 32.49 90.52
N LEU A 259 21.96 32.86 90.32
CA LEU A 259 21.08 33.33 91.39
C LEU A 259 20.82 32.23 92.45
N ILE A 260 20.72 30.97 92.03
CA ILE A 260 20.63 29.81 92.93
C ILE A 260 21.94 29.60 93.70
N GLN A 261 23.10 29.78 93.06
CA GLN A 261 24.40 29.71 93.73
C GLN A 261 24.55 30.83 94.78
N ASP A 262 24.17 32.06 94.45
CA ASP A 262 24.20 33.21 95.35
C ASP A 262 23.19 33.06 96.49
N TRP A 263 21.99 32.55 96.21
CA TRP A 263 21.00 32.22 97.23
C TRP A 263 21.47 31.10 98.17
N ASN A 264 22.12 30.05 97.65
CA ASN A 264 22.73 29.01 98.46
C ASN A 264 23.90 29.55 99.31
N SER A 265 24.70 30.48 98.77
CA SER A 265 25.76 31.17 99.50
C SER A 265 25.20 32.05 100.62
N ALA A 266 24.14 32.82 100.35
CA ALA A 266 23.41 33.59 101.34
C ALA A 266 22.76 32.69 102.41
N LEU A 267 22.18 31.55 102.03
CA LEU A 267 21.61 30.56 102.94
C LEU A 267 22.68 29.91 103.82
N LEU A 268 23.87 29.61 103.28
CA LEU A 268 25.03 29.16 104.04
C LEU A 268 25.50 30.24 105.03
N SER A 269 25.55 31.51 104.62
CA SER A 269 25.88 32.63 105.50
C SER A 269 24.84 32.84 106.61
N VAL A 270 23.55 32.73 106.30
CA VAL A 270 22.45 32.77 107.28
C VAL A 270 22.52 31.57 108.23
N LYS A 271 22.83 30.37 107.73
CA LYS A 271 23.02 29.18 108.57
C LYS A 271 24.24 29.32 109.49
N GLN A 272 25.36 29.85 109.01
CA GLN A 272 26.53 30.17 109.84
C GLN A 272 26.18 31.20 110.90
N ARG A 273 25.50 32.30 110.53
CA ARG A 273 25.02 33.32 111.47
C ARG A 273 24.07 32.75 112.52
N SER A 274 23.17 31.84 112.14
CA SER A 274 22.27 31.14 113.05
C SER A 274 23.01 30.19 114.00
N ILE A 275 24.06 29.51 113.55
CA ILE A 275 24.92 28.70 114.41
C ILE A 275 25.68 29.59 115.40
N THR A 276 26.31 30.67 114.93
CA THR A 276 27.01 31.60 115.84
C THR A 276 26.06 32.31 116.80
N LEU A 277 24.81 32.58 116.37
CA LEU A 277 23.77 33.14 117.24
C LEU A 277 23.36 32.12 118.30
N GLN A 278 23.19 30.84 117.95
CA GLN A 278 22.91 29.78 118.93
C GLN A 278 24.10 29.52 119.88
N GLU A 279 25.34 29.72 119.42
CA GLU A 279 26.54 29.67 120.27
C GLU A 279 26.59 30.86 121.23
N ILE A 280 26.22 32.06 120.78
CA ILE A 280 26.05 33.25 121.62
C ILE A 280 24.90 33.04 122.62
N GLU A 281 23.73 32.55 122.21
CA GLU A 281 22.61 32.23 123.12
C GLU A 281 23.02 31.22 124.20
N LYS A 282 23.79 30.18 123.84
CA LYS A 282 24.33 29.21 124.82
C LYS A 282 25.38 29.83 125.74
N ALA A 283 26.15 30.81 125.27
CA ALA A 283 27.08 31.55 126.11
C ALA A 283 26.32 32.49 127.07
N THR A 284 25.32 33.22 126.59
CA THR A 284 24.45 34.08 127.40
C THR A 284 23.68 33.27 128.44
N ALA A 285 23.10 32.12 128.08
CA ALA A 285 22.39 31.25 129.02
C ALA A 285 23.32 30.72 130.13
N LYS A 286 24.58 30.38 129.80
CA LYS A 286 25.60 30.06 130.82
C LYS A 286 25.96 31.27 131.69
N GLN A 287 26.05 32.46 131.09
CA GLN A 287 26.30 33.70 131.83
C GLN A 287 25.15 34.02 132.78
N GLU A 288 23.91 33.73 132.39
CA GLU A 288 22.71 33.81 133.24
C GLU A 288 22.74 32.73 134.34
N GLU A 289 23.11 31.48 134.06
CA GLU A 289 23.34 30.44 135.08
C GLU A 289 24.43 30.83 136.08
N GLU A 290 25.54 31.44 135.63
CA GLU A 290 26.61 31.99 136.48
C GLU A 290 26.11 33.18 137.32
N ILE A 291 25.28 34.07 136.76
CA ILE A 291 24.63 35.17 137.48
C ILE A 291 23.64 34.63 138.52
N TYR A 292 22.83 33.62 138.20
CA TYR A 292 21.93 32.98 139.15
C TYR A 292 22.69 32.23 140.24
N ALA A 293 23.84 31.61 139.94
CA ALA A 293 24.71 31.02 140.95
C ALA A 293 25.25 32.10 141.90
N ALA A 294 25.79 33.20 141.36
CA ALA A 294 26.28 34.34 142.15
C ALA A 294 25.18 35.00 142.99
N GLN A 295 23.95 35.13 142.47
CA GLN A 295 22.80 35.62 143.22
C GLN A 295 22.37 34.66 144.34
N ASN A 296 22.43 33.35 144.13
CA ASN A 296 22.19 32.36 145.18
C ASN A 296 23.28 32.38 146.27
N GLU A 297 24.54 32.63 145.91
CA GLU A 297 25.61 32.90 146.87
C GLU A 297 25.38 34.20 147.63
N GLU A 298 24.99 35.29 146.95
CA GLU A 298 24.66 36.58 147.57
C GLU A 298 23.50 36.44 148.57
N ASP A 299 22.42 35.74 148.21
CA ASP A 299 21.28 35.46 149.10
C ASP A 299 21.62 34.47 150.22
N GLY A 300 22.57 33.56 149.99
CA GLY A 300 23.17 32.72 151.03
C GLY A 300 23.91 33.57 152.06
N LEU A 301 24.76 34.49 151.59
CA LEU A 301 25.50 35.44 152.42
C LEU A 301 24.55 36.41 153.17
N LYS A 302 23.49 36.93 152.54
CA LYS A 302 22.45 37.73 153.22
C LYS A 302 21.80 36.96 154.37
N LYS A 303 21.39 35.71 154.13
CA LYS A 303 20.80 34.84 155.18
C LYS A 303 21.80 34.52 156.30
N GLN A 304 23.09 34.44 155.98
CA GLN A 304 24.16 34.24 156.96
C GLN A 304 24.41 35.51 157.80
N ILE A 305 24.39 36.69 157.17
CA ILE A 305 24.44 38.01 157.84
C ILE A 305 23.22 38.19 158.75
N GLN A 306 22.01 37.87 158.28
CA GLN A 306 20.78 38.00 159.07
C GLN A 306 20.81 37.12 160.33
N LYS A 307 21.26 35.86 160.23
CA LYS A 307 21.49 34.99 161.41
C LYS A 307 22.53 35.58 162.36
N GLN A 308 23.58 36.22 161.83
CA GLN A 308 24.60 36.87 162.66
C GLN A 308 24.04 38.12 163.37
N GLN A 309 23.14 38.87 162.73
CA GLN A 309 22.40 39.98 163.31
C GLN A 309 21.48 39.52 164.45
N GLU A 310 20.68 38.46 164.24
CA GLU A 310 19.85 37.83 165.27
C GLU A 310 20.68 37.41 166.51
N VAL A 311 21.88 36.85 166.29
CA VAL A 311 22.81 36.49 167.38
C VAL A 311 23.34 37.73 168.11
N THR A 312 23.64 38.84 167.42
CA THR A 312 24.00 40.10 168.09
C THR A 312 22.84 40.75 168.85
N GLU A 313 21.60 40.66 168.36
CA GLU A 313 20.42 41.14 169.11
C GLU A 313 20.20 40.32 170.39
N GLN A 314 20.29 38.99 170.30
CA GLN A 314 20.18 38.11 171.48
C GLN A 314 21.28 38.42 172.52
N ASN A 315 22.53 38.60 172.08
CA ASN A 315 23.62 39.01 172.97
C ASN A 315 23.40 40.41 173.57
N THR A 316 22.84 41.36 172.80
CA THR A 316 22.54 42.72 173.28
C THR A 316 21.39 42.73 174.30
N LEU A 317 20.36 41.91 174.09
CA LEU A 317 19.29 41.68 175.06
C LEU A 317 19.80 41.01 176.35
N MET A 318 20.74 40.07 176.23
CA MET A 318 21.39 39.43 177.37
C MET A 318 22.26 40.41 178.15
N LEU A 319 23.04 41.26 177.47
CA LEU A 319 23.88 42.29 178.08
C LEU A 319 23.03 43.35 178.82
N ASN A 320 21.93 43.82 178.23
CA ASN A 320 20.98 44.71 178.91
C ASN A 320 20.35 44.07 180.17
N LYS A 321 20.03 42.77 180.15
CA LYS A 321 19.55 42.04 181.35
C LYS A 321 20.62 41.97 182.45
N ILE A 322 21.88 41.75 182.09
CA ILE A 322 23.01 41.75 183.03
C ILE A 322 23.21 43.16 183.61
N GLN A 323 23.17 44.21 182.78
CA GLN A 323 23.41 45.58 183.21
C GLN A 323 22.32 46.11 184.16
N ASN A 324 21.05 45.79 183.91
CA ASN A 324 19.96 46.05 184.86
C ASN A 324 20.11 45.26 186.16
N ARG A 325 20.70 44.06 186.12
CA ARG A 325 20.98 43.25 187.32
C ARG A 325 22.15 43.83 188.14
N ILE A 326 23.14 44.43 187.49
CA ILE A 326 24.25 45.13 188.15
C ILE A 326 23.73 46.36 188.90
N GLN A 327 22.94 47.24 188.25
CA GLN A 327 22.35 48.41 188.92
C GLN A 327 21.52 48.07 190.17
N PHE A 328 20.78 46.95 190.14
CA PHE A 328 20.04 46.46 191.30
C PHE A 328 20.96 45.99 192.45
N LEU A 329 22.12 45.40 192.13
CA LEU A 329 23.11 44.95 193.12
C LEU A 329 23.88 46.14 193.70
N ASP A 330 24.26 47.13 192.89
CA ASP A 330 24.91 48.36 193.36
C ASP A 330 24.02 49.14 194.35
N GLY A 331 22.71 49.20 194.09
CA GLY A 331 21.73 49.78 195.02
C GLY A 331 21.73 49.07 196.39
N LYS A 332 21.75 47.73 196.40
CA LYS A 332 21.87 46.93 197.63
C LYS A 332 23.22 47.09 198.35
N ILE A 333 24.31 47.30 197.61
CA ILE A 333 25.64 47.57 198.19
C ILE A 333 25.63 48.94 198.88
N ALA A 334 25.07 49.97 198.25
CA ALA A 334 24.92 51.29 198.85
C ALA A 334 24.11 51.24 200.17
N GLU A 335 22.97 50.54 200.15
CA GLU A 335 22.11 50.32 201.32
C GLU A 335 22.89 49.64 202.48
N SER A 336 23.63 48.57 202.18
CA SER A 336 24.47 47.87 203.17
C SER A 336 25.64 48.73 203.71
N THR A 337 26.24 49.60 202.88
CA THR A 337 27.30 50.51 203.36
C THR A 337 26.75 51.56 204.34
N ALA A 338 25.52 52.04 204.16
CA ALA A 338 24.89 52.99 205.08
C ALA A 338 24.58 52.36 206.45
N GLU A 339 24.15 51.10 206.49
CA GLU A 339 23.96 50.36 207.75
C GLU A 339 25.29 50.13 208.48
N ARG A 340 26.32 49.71 207.75
CA ARG A 340 27.68 49.52 208.29
C ARG A 340 28.23 50.82 208.91
N GLN A 341 27.97 51.98 208.30
CA GLN A 341 28.43 53.27 208.81
C GLN A 341 27.67 53.73 210.07
N LYS A 342 26.39 53.37 210.22
CA LYS A 342 25.66 53.54 211.50
C LYS A 342 26.24 52.69 212.64
N LEU A 343 26.54 51.42 212.35
CA LEU A 343 27.12 50.49 213.34
C LEU A 343 28.54 50.90 213.76
N GLN A 344 29.34 51.45 212.83
CA GLN A 344 30.67 51.99 213.15
C GLN A 344 30.60 53.12 214.20
N ASN A 345 29.69 54.08 214.01
CA ASN A 345 29.52 55.20 214.94
C ASN A 345 29.06 54.75 216.35
N GLN A 346 28.28 53.66 216.43
CA GLN A 346 27.85 53.08 217.71
C GLN A 346 28.97 52.35 218.46
N LEU A 347 30.05 51.95 217.77
CA LEU A 347 31.23 51.34 218.37
C LEU A 347 32.15 52.38 219.05
N ASP A 348 32.33 53.55 218.42
CA ASP A 348 33.22 54.60 218.93
C ASP A 348 32.71 55.28 220.22
N ASP A 349 31.40 55.29 220.46
CA ASP A 349 30.82 55.75 221.73
C ASP A 349 30.91 54.70 222.86
N LEU A 350 30.91 53.41 222.52
CA LEU A 350 31.14 52.35 223.51
C LEU A 350 32.60 52.34 224.01
N TYR A 351 33.58 52.60 223.14
CA TYR A 351 34.99 52.69 223.55
C TYR A 351 35.25 53.78 224.61
N LYS A 352 34.50 54.89 224.60
CA LYS A 352 34.62 55.95 225.61
C LYS A 352 34.10 55.50 226.99
N MET A 353 32.97 54.81 227.03
CA MET A 353 32.38 54.32 228.29
C MET A 353 33.20 53.20 228.96
N VAL A 354 33.95 52.40 228.20
CA VAL A 354 34.80 51.34 228.78
C VAL A 354 35.92 51.96 229.64
N HIS A 355 36.59 53.00 229.15
CA HIS A 355 37.76 53.57 229.81
C HIS A 355 37.43 54.22 231.17
N GLU A 356 36.24 54.82 231.32
CA GLU A 356 35.76 55.36 232.60
C GLU A 356 35.47 54.28 233.66
N LYS A 357 35.23 53.02 233.25
CA LYS A 357 34.92 51.90 234.17
C LYS A 357 36.17 51.22 234.71
N GLU A 358 37.26 51.19 233.95
CA GLU A 358 38.50 50.49 234.33
C GLU A 358 39.13 51.04 235.62
N LEU A 359 39.14 52.36 235.79
CA LEU A 359 39.83 53.00 236.94
C LEU A 359 39.12 52.75 238.30
N VAL A 360 37.81 52.52 238.29
CA VAL A 360 37.01 52.33 239.51
C VAL A 360 37.24 50.96 240.15
N VAL A 361 37.57 49.94 239.34
CA VAL A 361 37.76 48.55 239.81
C VAL A 361 39.01 48.42 240.70
N ALA A 362 40.07 49.18 240.40
CA ALA A 362 41.33 49.12 241.16
C ALA A 362 41.19 49.56 242.63
N ASN A 363 40.29 50.52 242.92
CA ASN A 363 40.27 51.23 244.21
C ASN A 363 39.51 50.48 245.34
N LEU A 364 38.71 49.45 245.02
CA LEU A 364 37.86 48.76 246.01
C LEU A 364 38.27 47.32 246.33
N LEU A 365 39.23 46.73 245.62
CA LEU A 365 39.93 45.52 246.10
C LEU A 365 40.70 45.81 247.41
N VAL A 366 41.15 47.06 247.61
CA VAL A 366 41.84 47.54 248.82
C VAL A 366 40.97 47.43 250.08
N GLN A 367 39.65 47.54 249.96
CA GLN A 367 38.71 47.62 251.10
C GLN A 367 37.73 46.45 251.24
N ARG A 368 38.05 45.26 250.68
CA ARG A 368 37.58 43.99 251.28
C ARG A 368 38.34 43.63 252.57
N ASN A 369 39.11 44.58 253.10
CA ASN A 369 39.27 44.88 254.52
C ASN A 369 39.34 43.67 255.46
N ASN A 370 40.39 42.87 255.28
CA ASN A 370 41.47 42.78 256.26
C ASN A 370 41.10 42.42 257.72
N TYR A 371 39.94 41.82 258.00
CA TYR A 371 39.53 41.41 259.36
C TYR A 371 39.05 39.96 259.50
N LYS A 372 39.53 39.09 258.59
CA LYS A 372 39.88 37.70 258.91
C LYS A 372 41.14 37.67 259.84
N LYS A 373 41.17 38.51 260.89
CA LYS A 373 42.34 38.76 261.78
C LYS A 373 42.10 38.34 263.24
N ALA A 374 43.06 37.58 263.77
CA ALA A 374 43.37 37.41 265.20
C ALA A 374 42.42 36.62 266.15
N PHE A 375 42.16 35.33 265.88
CA PHE A 375 41.49 34.28 266.72
C PHE A 375 41.23 33.04 265.82
N ASP A 376 41.94 31.91 265.83
CA ASP A 376 42.54 31.23 266.97
C ASP A 376 43.68 30.29 266.54
N GLN A 377 44.73 30.13 267.34
CA GLN A 377 45.02 30.90 268.56
C GLN A 377 45.70 32.22 268.16
N SER A 378 45.11 33.36 268.53
CA SER A 378 45.59 34.71 268.17
C SER A 378 45.65 35.04 266.66
N ILE A 379 45.27 34.13 265.73
CA ILE A 379 45.42 34.29 264.25
C ILE A 379 44.25 33.58 263.49
N LYS A 380 43.31 34.31 262.85
CA LYS A 380 42.06 33.80 262.18
C LYS A 380 42.32 33.05 260.85
N GLY A 381 41.50 32.04 260.46
CA GLY A 381 41.81 31.11 259.33
C GLY A 381 40.67 30.49 258.46
N SER A 382 41.06 29.51 257.62
CA SER A 382 40.34 28.47 256.78
C SER A 382 39.41 28.79 255.55
N ASN A 383 39.12 27.78 254.69
CA ASN A 383 38.68 27.89 253.27
C ASN A 383 37.57 26.85 252.77
N GLU A 384 37.55 26.53 251.44
CA GLU A 384 37.01 25.34 250.67
C GLU A 384 35.47 25.23 250.32
N ILE A 385 34.92 24.57 249.25
CA ILE A 385 35.37 24.03 247.91
C ILE A 385 34.16 23.56 246.97
N SER A 386 34.38 23.28 245.65
CA SER A 386 33.59 22.41 244.68
C SER A 386 32.22 22.88 244.06
N ASN A 387 31.64 22.39 242.93
CA ASN A 387 31.90 21.48 241.74
C ASN A 387 30.75 21.75 240.66
N GLN A 388 30.47 21.17 239.46
CA GLN A 388 30.92 20.19 238.39
C GLN A 388 30.10 20.55 237.07
N ILE A 389 30.35 20.26 235.76
CA ILE A 389 30.70 19.12 234.83
C ILE A 389 29.51 18.44 234.05
N HIS A 390 29.60 18.42 232.69
CA HIS A 390 28.91 17.65 231.60
C HIS A 390 27.37 17.62 231.40
N GLU A 391 26.90 17.90 230.16
CA GLU A 391 26.24 16.92 229.24
C GLU A 391 26.13 17.45 227.77
N ILE A 392 25.53 16.70 226.82
CA ILE A 392 26.16 16.45 225.49
C ILE A 392 25.22 16.14 224.28
N GLU A 393 25.75 16.23 223.05
CA GLU A 393 25.33 15.60 221.75
C GLU A 393 23.99 15.92 221.04
N ASP A 394 23.84 15.36 219.81
CA ASP A 394 22.68 15.27 218.88
C ASP A 394 22.14 16.57 218.21
N LYS A 395 21.62 16.59 216.96
CA LYS A 395 21.46 15.63 215.83
C LYS A 395 21.46 16.47 214.50
N ILE A 396 22.23 16.19 213.44
CA ILE A 396 22.28 15.07 212.45
C ILE A 396 21.44 15.29 211.17
N ILE A 397 22.14 15.39 210.03
CA ILE A 397 21.96 14.78 208.66
C ILE A 397 20.58 14.81 207.95
N THR A 398 20.64 14.91 206.61
CA THR A 398 19.65 14.56 205.52
C THR A 398 19.16 15.76 204.67
N HIS A 399 19.08 15.72 203.33
CA HIS A 399 19.78 14.88 202.31
C HIS A 399 19.78 15.57 200.91
N VAL A 400 20.48 15.00 199.91
CA VAL A 400 20.59 15.45 198.50
C VAL A 400 20.02 14.41 197.51
N THR A 401 19.53 14.82 196.30
CA THR A 401 19.52 14.17 194.91
C THR A 401 18.25 14.50 194.05
N GLU A 402 18.11 14.31 192.70
CA GLU A 402 18.94 14.63 191.48
C GLU A 402 18.23 14.33 190.07
N GLN A 403 18.76 14.81 188.90
CA GLN A 403 18.68 14.34 187.45
C GLN A 403 17.67 14.85 186.33
N THR A 404 17.39 14.08 185.22
CA THR A 404 17.17 14.55 183.77
C THR A 404 15.99 13.87 182.97
N ASN A 405 15.70 13.86 181.62
CA ASN A 405 16.43 13.97 180.30
C ASN A 405 15.57 14.42 179.01
N LEU A 406 15.75 13.86 177.77
CA LEU A 406 15.35 14.42 176.40
C LEU A 406 15.03 13.40 175.23
N LYS A 407 14.41 13.84 174.07
CA LYS A 407 14.38 13.29 172.62
C LYS A 407 13.41 12.12 172.18
N ARG A 408 13.08 11.75 170.89
CA ARG A 408 12.94 12.40 169.50
C ARG A 408 12.49 11.39 168.32
N ASP A 409 11.78 11.87 167.25
CA ASP A 409 11.57 11.40 165.80
C ASP A 409 10.74 10.15 165.30
N THR A 410 9.98 10.27 164.16
CA THR A 410 9.72 9.27 163.03
C THR A 410 8.73 9.76 161.92
N VAL A 411 8.97 9.52 160.60
CA VAL A 411 7.98 9.80 159.47
C VAL A 411 8.01 8.84 158.23
N PHE A 412 9.12 8.18 157.87
CA PHE A 412 9.44 7.72 156.49
C PHE A 412 8.52 6.67 155.78
N ALA A 413 7.45 6.15 156.39
CA ALA A 413 6.80 4.90 155.95
C ALA A 413 5.69 5.02 154.87
N GLN A 414 5.20 6.22 154.57
CA GLN A 414 3.84 6.38 153.99
C GLN A 414 3.76 6.28 152.46
N HIS A 415 4.88 6.36 151.74
CA HIS A 415 4.90 6.70 150.30
C HIS A 415 4.70 5.52 149.33
N LEU A 416 4.64 4.27 149.82
CA LEU A 416 4.67 3.05 148.99
C LEU A 416 3.29 2.51 148.57
N VAL A 417 2.20 3.07 149.10
CA VAL A 417 0.84 2.50 148.97
C VAL A 417 0.10 2.99 147.70
N GLU A 418 0.40 4.19 147.22
CA GLU A 418 -0.36 4.85 146.15
C GLU A 418 -0.27 4.13 144.79
N GLN A 419 0.93 3.64 144.43
CA GLN A 419 1.25 3.11 143.10
C GLN A 419 0.47 1.84 142.70
N ILE A 420 -0.20 1.16 143.64
CA ILE A 420 -0.97 -0.06 143.37
C ILE A 420 -2.43 0.28 142.96
N ARG A 421 -2.97 1.42 143.41
CA ARG A 421 -4.37 1.79 143.15
C ARG A 421 -4.63 2.24 141.72
N GLU A 422 -3.67 2.95 141.13
CA GLU A 422 -3.82 3.63 139.85
C GLU A 422 -4.18 2.67 138.70
N LYS A 423 -3.47 1.53 138.62
CA LYS A 423 -3.61 0.50 137.56
C LYS A 423 -4.96 -0.21 137.52
N VAL A 424 -5.71 -0.25 138.62
CA VAL A 424 -7.07 -0.82 138.64
C VAL A 424 -8.04 0.12 137.92
N THR A 425 -7.95 1.43 138.23
CA THR A 425 -8.86 2.45 137.67
C THR A 425 -8.73 2.65 136.17
N GLU A 426 -7.66 2.15 135.55
CA GLU A 426 -7.42 2.25 134.11
C GLU A 426 -8.24 1.22 133.31
N LYS A 427 -8.44 0.00 133.84
CA LYS A 427 -9.14 -1.06 133.11
C LYS A 427 -10.66 -0.92 133.12
N ASP A 428 -11.24 -0.42 134.21
CA ASP A 428 -12.68 -0.11 134.26
C ASP A 428 -13.07 0.97 133.23
N ARG A 429 -12.15 1.90 132.91
CA ARG A 429 -12.36 2.95 131.90
C ARG A 429 -12.38 2.43 130.45
N GLU A 430 -11.80 1.27 130.17
CA GLU A 430 -11.82 0.65 128.83
C GLU A 430 -13.18 0.01 128.54
N ILE A 431 -13.74 -0.73 129.51
CA ILE A 431 -15.05 -1.38 129.38
C ILE A 431 -16.15 -0.33 129.13
N ILE A 432 -16.16 0.74 129.93
CA ILE A 432 -17.15 1.83 129.83
C ILE A 432 -17.07 2.55 128.47
N LYS A 433 -15.91 2.60 127.79
CA LYS A 433 -15.80 3.20 126.46
C LYS A 433 -16.57 2.41 125.41
N HIS A 434 -16.36 1.09 125.33
CA HIS A 434 -16.92 0.28 124.25
C HIS A 434 -18.45 0.12 124.34
N GLU A 435 -19.03 0.11 125.54
CA GLU A 435 -20.49 0.14 125.70
C GLU A 435 -21.09 1.47 125.19
N ASN A 436 -20.41 2.59 125.43
CA ASN A 436 -20.83 3.91 124.94
C ASN A 436 -20.67 4.06 123.41
N GLU A 437 -19.67 3.43 122.79
CA GLU A 437 -19.48 3.40 121.34
C GLU A 437 -20.62 2.64 120.63
N LEU A 438 -21.06 1.51 121.19
CA LEU A 438 -22.18 0.72 120.67
C LEU A 438 -23.50 1.52 120.68
N VAL A 439 -23.73 2.32 121.73
CA VAL A 439 -24.90 3.21 121.85
C VAL A 439 -24.79 4.38 120.87
N ARG A 440 -23.61 5.01 120.74
CA ARG A 440 -23.37 6.10 119.76
C ARG A 440 -23.72 5.68 118.34
N LEU A 441 -23.14 4.59 117.83
CA LEU A 441 -23.37 4.14 116.45
C LEU A 441 -24.85 3.87 116.13
N LYS A 442 -25.63 3.47 117.15
CA LYS A 442 -27.08 3.23 117.04
C LYS A 442 -27.89 4.54 117.01
N ILE A 443 -27.46 5.55 117.75
CA ILE A 443 -27.98 6.92 117.68
C ILE A 443 -27.61 7.56 116.35
N ASP A 444 -26.35 7.47 115.92
CA ASP A 444 -25.85 8.10 114.69
C ASP A 444 -26.58 7.58 113.44
N LYS A 445 -26.89 6.28 113.37
CA LYS A 445 -27.73 5.72 112.29
C LYS A 445 -29.12 6.36 112.23
N LEU A 446 -29.77 6.59 113.37
CA LEU A 446 -31.07 7.25 113.44
C LEU A 446 -30.96 8.76 113.17
N ASN A 447 -29.88 9.39 113.61
CA ASN A 447 -29.58 10.80 113.41
C ASN A 447 -29.34 11.11 111.93
N ILE A 448 -28.57 10.29 111.21
CA ILE A 448 -28.35 10.42 109.75
C ILE A 448 -29.67 10.23 108.98
N SER A 449 -30.53 9.29 109.39
CA SER A 449 -31.86 9.14 108.80
C SER A 449 -32.73 10.38 109.01
N ALA A 450 -32.79 10.90 110.24
CA ALA A 450 -33.54 12.10 110.58
C ALA A 450 -32.97 13.36 109.90
N GLN A 451 -31.65 13.47 109.76
CA GLN A 451 -30.98 14.52 108.99
C GLN A 451 -31.32 14.44 107.51
N THR A 452 -31.37 13.24 106.92
CA THR A 452 -31.74 13.07 105.49
C THR A 452 -33.16 13.59 105.21
N ASP A 453 -34.13 13.25 106.05
CA ASP A 453 -35.52 13.72 105.88
C ASP A 453 -35.75 15.14 106.43
N LYS A 454 -34.77 15.73 107.13
CA LYS A 454 -34.72 17.16 107.43
C LYS A 454 -34.07 17.95 106.29
N LEU A 455 -33.08 17.39 105.61
CA LEU A 455 -32.43 17.97 104.44
C LEU A 455 -33.32 17.96 103.21
N LYS A 456 -34.17 16.93 103.01
CA LYS A 456 -35.20 16.95 101.95
C LYS A 456 -36.22 18.06 102.17
N ARG A 457 -36.84 18.14 103.36
CA ARG A 457 -37.76 19.23 103.70
C ARG A 457 -37.08 20.59 103.65
N GLY A 458 -35.84 20.68 104.12
CA GLY A 458 -35.02 21.89 103.98
C GLY A 458 -34.75 22.25 102.52
N LEU A 459 -34.57 21.29 101.62
CA LEU A 459 -34.42 21.53 100.18
C LEU A 459 -35.73 22.03 99.56
N ASP A 460 -36.88 21.43 99.90
CA ASP A 460 -38.19 21.88 99.43
C ASP A 460 -38.53 23.29 99.96
N GLU A 461 -38.23 23.56 101.23
CA GLU A 461 -38.34 24.88 101.87
C GLU A 461 -37.37 25.90 101.25
N ILE A 462 -36.12 25.51 100.94
CA ILE A 462 -35.14 26.35 100.24
C ILE A 462 -35.54 26.60 98.78
N VAL A 463 -36.21 25.67 98.10
CA VAL A 463 -36.73 25.87 96.74
C VAL A 463 -37.93 26.83 96.74
N GLU A 464 -38.80 26.76 97.74
CA GLU A 464 -39.88 27.74 97.92
C GLU A 464 -39.38 29.09 98.44
N GLU A 465 -38.35 29.12 99.29
CA GLU A 465 -37.63 30.36 99.61
C GLU A 465 -36.95 30.92 98.35
N LEU A 466 -36.30 30.11 97.51
CA LEU A 466 -35.66 30.57 96.28
C LEU A 466 -36.68 31.20 95.34
N LYS A 467 -37.86 30.60 95.07
CA LYS A 467 -38.90 31.25 94.27
C LYS A 467 -39.37 32.59 94.87
N LYS A 468 -39.49 32.68 96.20
CA LYS A 468 -39.85 33.93 96.89
C LYS A 468 -38.72 34.95 96.83
N LYS A 469 -37.46 34.50 96.93
CA LYS A 469 -36.25 35.29 96.77
C LYS A 469 -36.11 35.76 95.33
N ASP A 470 -36.45 34.97 94.32
CA ASP A 470 -36.42 35.32 92.90
C ASP A 470 -37.51 36.34 92.55
N ALA A 471 -38.70 36.22 93.15
CA ALA A 471 -39.74 37.24 93.06
C ALA A 471 -39.31 38.55 93.75
N VAL A 472 -38.66 38.45 94.92
CA VAL A 472 -38.09 39.58 95.66
C VAL A 472 -36.85 40.16 94.96
N ILE A 473 -36.06 39.35 94.25
CA ILE A 473 -34.93 39.75 93.40
C ILE A 473 -35.47 40.42 92.15
N SER A 474 -36.58 39.98 91.57
CA SER A 474 -37.26 40.69 90.47
C SER A 474 -37.77 42.07 90.91
N GLN A 475 -38.30 42.17 92.14
CA GLN A 475 -38.66 43.46 92.75
C GLN A 475 -37.43 44.32 93.07
N TYR A 476 -36.37 43.72 93.61
CA TYR A 476 -35.11 44.40 93.86
C TYR A 476 -34.38 44.75 92.57
N GLU A 477 -34.55 44.05 91.46
CA GLU A 477 -34.00 44.39 90.15
C GLU A 477 -34.75 45.57 89.54
N ALA A 478 -36.07 45.61 89.65
CA ALA A 478 -36.85 46.79 89.28
C ALA A 478 -36.43 48.00 90.16
N GLN A 479 -36.24 47.78 91.46
CA GLN A 479 -35.75 48.80 92.37
C GLN A 479 -34.25 49.12 92.20
N ILE A 480 -33.42 48.20 91.67
CA ILE A 480 -32.02 48.42 91.31
C ILE A 480 -31.93 49.17 89.99
N ARG A 481 -32.81 48.94 89.01
CA ARG A 481 -32.89 49.80 87.82
C ARG A 481 -33.29 51.23 88.20
N LYS A 482 -34.25 51.39 89.12
CA LYS A 482 -34.63 52.69 89.69
C LYS A 482 -33.50 53.32 90.52
N ASN A 483 -32.89 52.54 91.43
CA ASN A 483 -31.76 52.99 92.24
C ASN A 483 -30.55 53.27 91.37
N ASN A 484 -30.33 52.60 90.24
CA ASN A 484 -29.21 52.86 89.34
C ASN A 484 -29.37 54.22 88.67
N VAL A 485 -30.58 54.63 88.29
CA VAL A 485 -30.86 56.00 87.80
C VAL A 485 -30.63 57.07 88.88
N ASP A 486 -30.87 56.74 90.16
CA ASP A 486 -30.53 57.64 91.28
C ASP A 486 -29.07 57.52 91.76
N ILE A 487 -28.41 56.39 91.49
CA ILE A 487 -26.97 56.16 91.69
C ILE A 487 -26.20 56.87 90.61
N GLU A 488 -26.58 56.91 89.34
CA GLU A 488 -25.90 57.73 88.31
C GLU A 488 -25.89 59.22 88.71
N LYS A 489 -27.00 59.72 89.25
CA LYS A 489 -27.06 61.08 89.83
C LYS A 489 -26.11 61.23 91.01
N ARG A 490 -26.15 60.31 91.98
CA ARG A 490 -25.25 60.33 93.15
C ARG A 490 -23.80 60.03 92.80
N GLN A 491 -23.52 59.34 91.71
CA GLN A 491 -22.18 59.04 91.21
C GLN A 491 -21.56 60.34 90.70
N SER A 492 -22.34 61.22 90.06
CA SER A 492 -21.89 62.59 89.74
C SER A 492 -21.60 63.48 90.96
N GLU A 493 -22.04 63.08 92.16
CA GLU A 493 -21.69 63.71 93.44
C GLU A 493 -20.52 62.99 94.13
N VAL A 494 -20.50 61.65 94.11
CA VAL A 494 -19.40 60.81 94.58
C VAL A 494 -18.13 61.06 93.78
N ASP A 495 -18.18 61.34 92.47
CA ASP A 495 -17.01 61.67 91.67
C ASP A 495 -16.46 63.08 91.99
N LYS A 496 -17.29 63.98 92.55
CA LYS A 496 -16.81 65.25 93.14
C LYS A 496 -16.17 65.02 94.50
N LEU A 497 -16.73 64.13 95.32
CA LEU A 497 -16.18 63.76 96.64
C LEU A 497 -14.91 62.91 96.52
N ASN A 498 -14.81 62.02 95.53
CA ASN A 498 -13.61 61.22 95.25
C ASN A 498 -12.45 62.12 94.85
N ARG A 499 -12.68 63.16 94.05
CA ARG A 499 -11.67 64.19 93.75
C ARG A 499 -11.20 64.98 94.98
N GLN A 500 -11.97 65.01 96.06
CA GLN A 500 -11.57 65.57 97.37
C GLN A 500 -10.90 64.51 98.26
N TYR A 501 -11.31 63.24 98.14
CA TYR A 501 -10.75 62.11 98.86
C TYR A 501 -9.35 61.71 98.36
N ASP A 502 -9.12 61.66 97.04
CA ASP A 502 -7.81 61.38 96.45
C ASP A 502 -6.79 62.47 96.79
N ALA A 503 -7.24 63.73 96.93
CA ALA A 503 -6.40 64.83 97.39
C ALA A 503 -5.93 64.64 98.85
N LEU A 504 -6.75 64.05 99.71
CA LEU A 504 -6.38 63.72 101.10
C LEU A 504 -5.59 62.40 101.20
N LYS A 505 -5.90 61.43 100.33
CA LYS A 505 -5.23 60.12 100.31
C LYS A 505 -3.78 60.19 99.82
N SER A 506 -3.42 61.24 99.07
CA SER A 506 -2.04 61.52 98.68
C SER A 506 -1.14 62.02 99.83
N GLU A 507 -1.68 62.39 100.99
CA GLU A 507 -0.88 62.91 102.12
C GLU A 507 -0.43 61.84 103.13
N GLN A 508 -0.86 60.58 103.01
CA GLN A 508 -0.45 59.49 103.92
C GLN A 508 0.22 58.32 103.18
N ASN A 509 1.55 58.35 103.16
CA ASN A 509 2.39 57.27 102.63
C ASN A 509 2.64 56.17 103.68
N GLY A 510 2.24 54.94 103.35
CA GLY A 510 2.95 53.70 103.71
C GLY A 510 2.90 53.21 105.16
N GLU A 511 1.98 52.30 105.45
CA GLU A 511 2.17 51.30 106.53
C GLU A 511 2.87 50.05 105.96
N GLU A 512 3.82 49.47 106.71
CA GLU A 512 4.52 48.25 106.29
C GLU A 512 3.71 46.98 106.61
N TYR A 513 3.36 46.19 105.59
CA TYR A 513 2.70 44.90 105.78
C TYR A 513 3.56 43.90 106.58
N GLY A 514 2.96 43.33 107.63
CA GLY A 514 3.61 42.38 108.54
C GLY A 514 3.90 40.99 107.95
N PRO A 515 4.65 40.13 108.67
CA PRO A 515 5.19 38.89 108.12
C PRO A 515 4.14 37.86 107.66
N LEU A 516 3.01 37.75 108.37
CA LEU A 516 1.93 36.81 108.03
C LEU A 516 1.22 37.23 106.74
N GLU A 517 0.88 38.50 106.57
CA GLU A 517 0.37 39.07 105.31
C GLU A 517 1.30 38.78 104.12
N ARG A 518 2.62 38.90 104.31
CA ARG A 518 3.61 38.57 103.26
C ARG A 518 3.56 37.08 102.90
N TYR A 519 3.44 36.19 103.88
CA TYR A 519 3.35 34.74 103.64
C TYR A 519 2.01 34.33 103.00
N ILE A 520 0.89 34.94 103.43
CA ILE A 520 -0.43 34.74 102.82
C ILE A 520 -0.41 35.19 101.36
N ARG A 521 0.13 36.38 101.05
CA ARG A 521 0.32 36.83 99.66
C ARG A 521 1.23 35.90 98.86
N GLN A 522 2.30 35.36 99.46
CA GLN A 522 3.18 34.42 98.78
C GLN A 522 2.50 33.06 98.46
N LEU A 523 1.60 32.59 99.32
CA LEU A 523 0.76 31.42 99.05
C LEU A 523 -0.31 31.72 97.99
N GLN A 524 -0.99 32.88 98.07
CA GLN A 524 -1.94 33.33 97.05
C GLN A 524 -1.28 33.46 95.68
N GLN A 525 -0.07 34.03 95.61
CA GLN A 525 0.70 34.14 94.37
C GLN A 525 1.08 32.76 93.81
N LYS A 526 1.42 31.78 94.66
CA LYS A 526 1.70 30.39 94.22
C LYS A 526 0.45 29.66 93.73
N ILE A 527 -0.71 29.88 94.38
CA ILE A 527 -2.00 29.35 93.92
C ILE A 527 -2.33 29.94 92.56
N GLN A 528 -2.26 31.27 92.43
CA GLN A 528 -2.56 31.95 91.17
C GLN A 528 -1.59 31.56 90.03
N GLN A 529 -0.30 31.39 90.30
CA GLN A 529 0.66 30.84 89.32
C GLN A 529 0.32 29.39 88.92
N SER A 530 -0.24 28.59 89.83
CA SER A 530 -0.70 27.23 89.53
C SER A 530 -1.98 27.24 88.70
N ASP A 531 -2.90 28.18 88.96
CA ASP A 531 -4.15 28.35 88.20
C ASP A 531 -3.88 28.91 86.79
N GLU A 532 -2.94 29.85 86.67
CA GLU A 532 -2.44 30.38 85.38
C GLU A 532 -1.78 29.26 84.56
N ALA A 533 -0.87 28.46 85.15
CA ALA A 533 -0.27 27.31 84.47
C ALA A 533 -1.30 26.21 84.11
N ALA A 534 -2.35 26.04 84.91
CA ALA A 534 -3.47 25.14 84.60
C ALA A 534 -4.30 25.67 83.42
N MET A 535 -4.58 26.98 83.35
CA MET A 535 -5.24 27.60 82.20
C MET A 535 -4.40 27.51 80.93
N GLU A 536 -3.09 27.73 80.98
CA GLU A 536 -2.20 27.55 79.83
C GLU A 536 -2.17 26.09 79.34
N SER A 537 -2.14 25.14 80.28
CA SER A 537 -2.22 23.70 79.98
C SER A 537 -3.57 23.32 79.35
N GLN A 538 -4.67 23.88 79.85
CA GLN A 538 -6.01 23.68 79.29
C GLN A 538 -6.14 24.33 77.90
N GLN A 539 -5.59 25.53 77.70
CA GLN A 539 -5.66 26.24 76.43
C GLN A 539 -4.78 25.58 75.35
N THR A 540 -3.61 25.04 75.72
CA THR A 540 -2.77 24.25 74.80
C THR A 540 -3.39 22.89 74.49
N TRP A 541 -4.04 22.22 75.45
CA TRP A 541 -4.85 21.03 75.19
C TRP A 541 -6.02 21.33 74.23
N LEU A 542 -6.78 22.40 74.45
CA LEU A 542 -7.87 22.81 73.55
C LEU A 542 -7.38 23.12 72.13
N LYS A 543 -6.24 23.82 71.99
CA LYS A 543 -5.59 24.04 70.68
C LYS A 543 -5.25 22.71 69.99
N LYS A 544 -4.64 21.77 70.71
CA LYS A 544 -4.30 20.43 70.17
C LYS A 544 -5.52 19.58 69.83
N GLN A 545 -6.61 19.70 70.60
CA GLN A 545 -7.88 19.05 70.28
C GLN A 545 -8.55 19.66 69.04
N MET A 546 -8.46 20.99 68.85
CA MET A 546 -8.92 21.65 67.62
C MET A 546 -8.09 21.26 66.40
N GLU A 547 -6.75 21.20 66.53
CA GLU A 547 -5.86 20.69 65.49
C GLU A 547 -6.19 19.25 65.11
N LEU A 548 -6.43 18.37 66.11
CA LEU A 548 -6.81 16.97 65.88
C LEU A 548 -8.12 16.86 65.08
N VAL A 549 -9.17 17.60 65.49
CA VAL A 549 -10.48 17.59 64.78
C VAL A 549 -10.37 18.21 63.38
N ALA A 550 -9.46 19.16 63.15
CA ALA A 550 -9.19 19.69 61.82
C ALA A 550 -8.49 18.66 60.91
N VAL A 551 -7.50 17.93 61.45
CA VAL A 551 -6.81 16.84 60.74
C VAL A 551 -7.75 15.67 60.47
N GLU A 552 -8.59 15.28 61.44
CA GLU A 552 -9.60 14.22 61.29
C GLU A 552 -10.58 14.51 60.15
N LYS A 553 -11.09 15.76 60.07
CA LYS A 553 -11.93 16.21 58.95
C LYS A 553 -11.18 16.22 57.61
N ALA A 554 -9.92 16.64 57.59
CA ALA A 554 -9.10 16.58 56.38
C ALA A 554 -8.86 15.13 55.92
N CYS A 555 -8.68 14.19 56.85
CA CYS A 555 -8.60 12.76 56.55
C CYS A 555 -9.90 12.22 55.98
N GLU A 556 -11.07 12.54 56.56
CA GLU A 556 -12.38 12.19 55.98
C GLU A 556 -12.56 12.73 54.55
N GLU A 557 -12.13 13.97 54.30
CA GLU A 557 -12.27 14.62 53.00
C GLU A 557 -11.32 14.01 51.96
N ILE A 558 -10.08 13.69 52.35
CA ILE A 558 -9.13 12.93 51.52
C ILE A 558 -9.68 11.53 51.23
N GLU A 559 -10.29 10.84 52.21
CA GLU A 559 -10.88 9.52 52.00
C GLU A 559 -12.08 9.57 51.04
N LYS A 560 -12.97 10.56 51.18
CA LYS A 560 -14.08 10.81 50.24
C LYS A 560 -13.55 11.07 48.83
N ASN A 561 -12.49 11.87 48.69
CA ASN A 561 -11.84 12.16 47.41
C ASN A 561 -11.09 10.95 46.80
N ASN A 562 -10.51 10.07 47.63
CA ASN A 562 -9.95 8.79 47.18
C ASN A 562 -11.06 7.87 46.65
N ASN A 563 -12.17 7.75 47.37
CA ASN A 563 -13.31 6.92 46.97
C ASN A 563 -13.97 7.40 45.66
N THR A 564 -14.15 8.72 45.46
CA THR A 564 -14.61 9.25 44.16
C THR A 564 -13.58 9.01 43.06
N THR A 565 -12.29 9.16 43.34
CA THR A 565 -11.21 8.86 42.38
C THR A 565 -11.20 7.38 41.96
N GLN A 566 -11.37 6.44 42.90
CA GLN A 566 -11.51 5.01 42.58
C GLN A 566 -12.76 4.71 41.73
N ALA A 567 -13.88 5.40 41.98
CA ALA A 567 -15.06 5.30 41.13
C ALA A 567 -14.80 5.84 39.71
N HIS A 568 -14.10 6.97 39.58
CA HIS A 568 -13.68 7.51 38.27
C HIS A 568 -12.73 6.56 37.53
N ILE A 569 -11.71 6.01 38.20
CA ILE A 569 -10.81 4.98 37.64
C ILE A 569 -11.62 3.76 37.17
N SER A 570 -12.60 3.31 37.95
CA SER A 570 -13.45 2.17 37.59
C SER A 570 -14.30 2.44 36.35
N VAL A 571 -14.86 3.65 36.21
CA VAL A 571 -15.62 4.08 35.02
C VAL A 571 -14.71 4.23 33.79
N LEU A 572 -13.52 4.83 33.94
CA LEU A 572 -12.54 4.97 32.87
C LEU A 572 -12.00 3.62 32.41
N THR A 573 -11.75 2.69 33.33
CA THR A 573 -11.39 1.29 33.02
C THR A 573 -12.47 0.62 32.16
N ARG A 574 -13.74 0.70 32.57
CA ARG A 574 -14.87 0.17 31.78
C ARG A 574 -15.02 0.84 30.41
N LYS A 575 -14.78 2.15 30.30
CA LYS A 575 -14.77 2.87 29.00
C LYS A 575 -13.63 2.38 28.11
N ARG A 576 -12.40 2.31 28.63
CA ARG A 576 -11.21 1.78 27.94
C ARG A 576 -11.45 0.39 27.37
N ASP A 577 -12.01 -0.50 28.18
CA ASP A 577 -12.23 -1.89 27.75
C ASP A 577 -13.39 -2.04 26.77
N ARG A 578 -14.43 -1.19 26.87
CA ARG A 578 -15.46 -1.07 25.82
C ARG A 578 -14.86 -0.62 24.50
N ILE A 579 -14.03 0.43 24.51
CA ILE A 579 -13.36 0.96 23.32
C ILE A 579 -12.39 -0.07 22.73
N ARG A 580 -11.61 -0.78 23.56
CA ARG A 580 -10.73 -1.87 23.12
C ARG A 580 -11.50 -3.00 22.43
N ASN A 581 -12.65 -3.40 22.99
CA ASN A 581 -13.49 -4.43 22.38
C ASN A 581 -14.13 -3.96 21.06
N GLN A 582 -14.48 -2.67 20.95
CA GLN A 582 -14.95 -2.08 19.70
C GLN A 582 -13.83 -2.02 18.65
N LEU A 583 -12.63 -1.59 19.04
CA LEU A 583 -11.44 -1.58 18.18
C LEU A 583 -11.14 -2.99 17.64
N GLN A 584 -11.10 -4.01 18.51
CA GLN A 584 -10.85 -5.39 18.11
C GLN A 584 -11.95 -5.95 17.18
N ALA A 585 -13.20 -5.49 17.33
CA ALA A 585 -14.27 -5.83 16.40
C ALA A 585 -14.06 -5.17 15.02
N THR A 586 -13.65 -3.90 14.98
CA THR A 586 -13.32 -3.21 13.72
C THR A 586 -12.06 -3.75 13.05
N GLU A 587 -11.03 -4.16 13.82
CA GLU A 587 -9.83 -4.80 13.30
C GLU A 587 -10.16 -6.11 12.59
N LYS A 588 -11.01 -6.95 13.19
CA LYS A 588 -11.50 -8.20 12.57
C LYS A 588 -12.38 -7.95 11.34
N GLU A 589 -13.15 -6.88 11.32
CA GLU A 589 -13.95 -6.51 10.15
C GLU A 589 -13.07 -6.00 9.00
N VAL A 590 -12.04 -5.21 9.30
CA VAL A 590 -11.01 -4.81 8.33
C VAL A 590 -10.24 -6.03 7.81
N GLU A 591 -9.88 -6.99 8.68
CA GLU A 591 -9.27 -8.25 8.28
C GLU A 591 -10.19 -9.05 7.34
N ARG A 592 -11.48 -9.19 7.70
CA ARG A 592 -12.51 -9.83 6.87
C ARG A 592 -12.64 -9.18 5.50
N ILE A 593 -12.72 -7.85 5.44
CA ILE A 593 -12.75 -7.09 4.20
C ILE A 593 -11.45 -7.25 3.40
N SER A 594 -10.28 -7.35 4.06
CA SER A 594 -9.00 -7.61 3.38
C SER A 594 -8.93 -9.00 2.73
N VAL A 595 -9.62 -10.00 3.30
CA VAL A 595 -9.78 -11.33 2.71
C VAL A 595 -10.68 -11.23 1.48
N GLN A 596 -11.85 -10.59 1.63
CA GLN A 596 -12.78 -10.39 0.51
C GLN A 596 -12.12 -9.62 -0.66
N ILE A 597 -11.35 -8.57 -0.39
CA ILE A 597 -10.59 -7.83 -1.43
C ILE A 597 -9.60 -8.76 -2.15
N ARG A 598 -8.89 -9.64 -1.44
CA ARG A 598 -7.96 -10.61 -2.05
C ARG A 598 -8.67 -11.68 -2.87
N ASP A 599 -9.85 -12.12 -2.45
CA ASP A 599 -10.63 -13.10 -3.21
C ASP A 599 -11.28 -12.45 -4.44
N HIS A 600 -11.80 -11.22 -4.34
CA HIS A 600 -12.22 -10.43 -5.50
C HIS A 600 -11.04 -10.12 -6.46
N GLN A 601 -9.83 -9.89 -5.94
CA GLN A 601 -8.63 -9.74 -6.78
C GLN A 601 -8.30 -11.04 -7.53
N ARG A 602 -8.41 -12.21 -6.89
CA ARG A 602 -8.26 -13.51 -7.56
C ARG A 602 -9.33 -13.75 -8.62
N GLU A 603 -10.58 -13.41 -8.35
CA GLU A 603 -11.66 -13.47 -9.33
C GLU A 603 -11.42 -12.52 -10.50
N MET A 604 -10.97 -11.28 -10.26
CA MET A 604 -10.58 -10.34 -11.30
C MET A 604 -9.39 -10.84 -12.14
N SER A 605 -8.38 -11.47 -11.52
CA SER A 605 -7.27 -12.10 -12.24
C SER A 605 -7.76 -13.24 -13.13
N LYS A 606 -8.64 -14.11 -12.60
CA LYS A 606 -9.21 -15.24 -13.34
C LYS A 606 -10.15 -14.79 -14.47
N LEU A 607 -10.93 -13.73 -14.27
CA LEU A 607 -11.74 -13.11 -15.32
C LEU A 607 -10.87 -12.43 -16.37
N GLY A 608 -9.71 -11.87 -15.98
CA GLY A 608 -8.69 -11.34 -16.90
C GLY A 608 -8.03 -12.43 -17.74
N GLU A 609 -7.69 -13.57 -17.12
CA GLU A 609 -7.18 -14.79 -17.77
C GLU A 609 -8.22 -15.33 -18.78
N GLN A 610 -9.47 -15.54 -18.34
CA GLN A 610 -10.57 -15.97 -19.21
C GLN A 610 -10.90 -14.95 -20.32
N LEU A 611 -10.67 -13.65 -20.09
CA LEU A 611 -10.82 -12.61 -21.11
C LEU A 611 -9.66 -12.65 -22.12
N SER A 612 -8.41 -12.93 -21.69
CA SER A 612 -7.29 -13.19 -22.60
C SER A 612 -7.59 -14.42 -23.44
N ASP A 613 -7.91 -15.56 -22.82
CA ASP A 613 -8.33 -16.78 -23.52
C ASP A 613 -9.43 -16.49 -24.54
N SER A 614 -10.43 -15.66 -24.19
CA SER A 614 -11.53 -15.29 -25.09
C SER A 614 -11.10 -14.37 -26.23
N ILE A 615 -10.14 -13.48 -26.02
CA ILE A 615 -9.55 -12.61 -27.04
C ILE A 615 -8.66 -13.42 -27.98
N ASP A 616 -7.84 -14.31 -27.43
CA ASP A 616 -6.91 -15.17 -28.17
C ASP A 616 -7.68 -16.21 -29.01
N ASN A 617 -8.71 -16.86 -28.45
CA ASN A 617 -9.65 -17.70 -29.20
C ASN A 617 -10.39 -16.89 -30.29
N ARG A 618 -10.78 -15.64 -30.03
CA ARG A 618 -11.38 -14.78 -31.06
C ARG A 618 -10.37 -14.40 -32.15
N GLY A 619 -9.09 -14.26 -31.81
CA GLY A 619 -7.99 -14.09 -32.76
C GLY A 619 -7.85 -15.30 -33.67
N VAL A 620 -7.72 -16.50 -33.10
CA VAL A 620 -7.63 -17.78 -33.82
C VAL A 620 -8.87 -18.03 -34.70
N LEU A 621 -10.07 -17.66 -34.24
CA LEU A 621 -11.30 -17.76 -35.05
C LEU A 621 -11.36 -16.72 -36.17
N ALA A 622 -10.82 -15.51 -35.96
CA ALA A 622 -10.75 -14.49 -37.02
C ALA A 622 -9.70 -14.86 -38.09
N GLU A 623 -8.52 -15.30 -37.68
CA GLU A 623 -7.48 -15.83 -38.57
C GLU A 623 -7.97 -17.08 -39.30
N GLY A 624 -8.63 -18.00 -38.61
CA GLY A 624 -9.27 -19.18 -39.19
C GLY A 624 -10.33 -18.83 -40.22
N ASN A 625 -11.15 -17.80 -39.99
CA ASN A 625 -12.11 -17.30 -40.97
C ASN A 625 -11.42 -16.65 -42.19
N ILE A 626 -10.36 -15.86 -41.99
CA ILE A 626 -9.58 -15.25 -43.09
C ILE A 626 -8.93 -16.34 -43.96
N ASN A 627 -8.37 -17.38 -43.33
CA ASN A 627 -7.79 -18.51 -44.05
C ASN A 627 -8.87 -19.33 -44.78
N LEU A 628 -10.03 -19.55 -44.16
CA LEU A 628 -11.19 -20.19 -44.81
C LEU A 628 -11.70 -19.37 -46.00
N GLU A 629 -11.78 -18.04 -45.89
CA GLU A 629 -12.17 -17.14 -46.96
C GLU A 629 -11.15 -17.16 -48.11
N ALA A 630 -9.85 -17.18 -47.80
CA ALA A 630 -8.78 -17.35 -48.79
C ALA A 630 -8.82 -18.71 -49.49
N ASP A 631 -9.09 -19.79 -48.76
CA ASP A 631 -9.28 -21.15 -49.34
C ASP A 631 -10.54 -21.20 -50.22
N ILE A 632 -11.65 -20.59 -49.79
CA ILE A 632 -12.89 -20.50 -50.58
C ILE A 632 -12.64 -19.70 -51.86
N LEU A 633 -11.97 -18.55 -51.79
CA LEU A 633 -11.61 -17.73 -52.96
C LEU A 633 -10.64 -18.48 -53.89
N SER A 634 -9.66 -19.20 -53.33
CA SER A 634 -8.73 -20.02 -54.12
C SER A 634 -9.45 -21.18 -54.81
N ASN A 635 -10.42 -21.82 -54.17
CA ASN A 635 -11.19 -22.92 -54.76
C ASN A 635 -12.24 -22.40 -55.75
N LEU A 636 -12.81 -21.21 -55.53
CA LEU A 636 -13.66 -20.52 -56.49
C LEU A 636 -12.86 -20.17 -57.75
N ALA A 637 -11.67 -19.58 -57.62
CA ALA A 637 -10.80 -19.27 -58.76
C ALA A 637 -10.37 -20.53 -59.56
N LYS A 638 -10.10 -21.66 -58.88
CA LYS A 638 -9.86 -22.95 -59.56
C LYS A 638 -11.09 -23.45 -60.31
N LEU A 639 -12.29 -23.32 -59.74
CA LEU A 639 -13.55 -23.69 -60.39
C LEU A 639 -13.89 -22.76 -61.57
N GLU A 640 -13.53 -21.48 -61.51
CA GLU A 640 -13.60 -20.56 -62.65
C GLU A 640 -12.59 -20.94 -63.74
N GLU A 641 -11.34 -21.26 -63.37
CA GLU A 641 -10.30 -21.74 -64.31
C GLU A 641 -10.72 -23.05 -65.01
N ASP A 642 -11.28 -24.00 -64.26
CA ASP A 642 -11.78 -25.27 -64.81
C ASP A 642 -13.08 -25.07 -65.61
N ALA A 643 -13.96 -24.13 -65.23
CA ALA A 643 -15.12 -23.76 -66.03
C ALA A 643 -14.68 -23.19 -67.40
N ILE A 644 -13.72 -22.25 -67.41
CA ILE A 644 -13.14 -21.67 -68.63
C ILE A 644 -12.48 -22.75 -69.50
N LYS A 645 -11.78 -23.72 -68.92
CA LYS A 645 -11.25 -24.88 -69.67
C LYS A 645 -12.39 -25.70 -70.31
N THR A 646 -13.47 -25.97 -69.59
CA THR A 646 -14.61 -26.73 -70.15
C THR A 646 -15.38 -25.92 -71.19
N GLU A 647 -15.49 -24.60 -71.05
CA GLU A 647 -16.10 -23.72 -72.04
C GLU A 647 -15.26 -23.67 -73.32
N SER A 648 -13.94 -23.53 -73.22
CA SER A 648 -13.02 -23.60 -74.36
C SER A 648 -13.03 -24.99 -75.04
N GLN A 649 -13.17 -26.09 -74.28
CA GLN A 649 -13.38 -27.42 -74.85
C GLN A 649 -14.74 -27.55 -75.56
N ILE A 650 -15.79 -26.91 -75.05
CA ILE A 650 -17.09 -26.86 -75.72
C ILE A 650 -17.01 -26.03 -77.01
N GLU A 651 -16.33 -24.88 -77.00
CA GLU A 651 -16.06 -24.08 -78.20
C GLU A 651 -15.31 -24.90 -79.25
N GLU A 652 -14.20 -25.56 -78.87
CA GLU A 652 -13.43 -26.43 -79.76
C GLU A 652 -14.30 -27.56 -80.33
N LEU A 653 -15.08 -28.25 -79.50
CA LEU A 653 -16.00 -29.30 -79.96
C LEU A 653 -17.13 -28.76 -80.86
N THR A 654 -17.60 -27.53 -80.66
CA THR A 654 -18.58 -26.91 -81.56
C THR A 654 -17.96 -26.53 -82.91
N ALA A 655 -16.72 -26.04 -82.93
CA ALA A 655 -15.98 -25.77 -84.17
C ALA A 655 -15.63 -27.05 -84.91
N GLN A 656 -15.16 -28.10 -84.21
CA GLN A 656 -14.96 -29.44 -84.79
C GLN A 656 -16.26 -29.99 -85.39
N ARG A 657 -17.41 -29.84 -84.69
CA ARG A 657 -18.73 -30.24 -85.19
C ARG A 657 -19.18 -29.43 -86.40
N GLU A 658 -18.87 -28.13 -86.45
CA GLU A 658 -19.20 -27.25 -87.58
C GLU A 658 -18.36 -27.60 -88.82
N ASN A 659 -17.04 -27.77 -88.65
CA ASN A 659 -16.14 -28.28 -89.70
C ASN A 659 -16.62 -29.65 -90.23
N LEU A 660 -17.00 -30.58 -89.34
CA LEU A 660 -17.55 -31.89 -89.74
C LEU A 660 -18.91 -31.78 -90.44
N ALA A 661 -19.69 -30.71 -90.21
CA ALA A 661 -20.91 -30.44 -90.95
C ALA A 661 -20.62 -29.81 -92.33
N GLU A 662 -19.58 -29.00 -92.46
CA GLU A 662 -19.08 -28.54 -93.77
C GLU A 662 -18.50 -29.69 -94.59
N ASP A 663 -17.67 -30.56 -94.00
CA ASP A 663 -17.18 -31.81 -94.63
C ASP A 663 -18.34 -32.72 -95.06
N LEU A 664 -19.41 -32.81 -94.26
CA LEU A 664 -20.60 -33.57 -94.61
C LEU A 664 -21.35 -32.92 -95.80
N MET A 665 -21.53 -31.61 -95.81
CA MET A 665 -22.13 -30.90 -96.97
C MET A 665 -21.26 -30.98 -98.23
N GLU A 666 -19.93 -30.93 -98.11
CA GLU A 666 -18.98 -31.15 -99.20
C GLU A 666 -19.10 -32.59 -99.73
N THR A 667 -19.12 -33.60 -98.86
CA THR A 667 -19.27 -35.00 -99.28
C THR A 667 -20.64 -35.27 -99.91
N GLU A 668 -21.75 -34.78 -99.34
CA GLU A 668 -23.09 -34.84 -99.97
C GLU A 668 -23.11 -34.17 -101.36
N LYS A 669 -22.49 -33.00 -101.50
CA LYS A 669 -22.31 -32.28 -102.78
C LYS A 669 -21.48 -33.10 -103.78
N THR A 670 -20.43 -33.81 -103.35
CA THR A 670 -19.72 -34.74 -104.24
C THR A 670 -20.55 -35.97 -104.59
N ILE A 671 -21.35 -36.50 -103.66
CA ILE A 671 -22.29 -37.61 -103.90
C ILE A 671 -23.31 -37.19 -104.96
N MET A 672 -23.99 -36.04 -104.80
CA MET A 672 -24.88 -35.49 -105.84
C MET A 672 -24.18 -35.27 -107.18
N MET A 673 -22.91 -34.84 -107.18
CA MET A 673 -22.13 -34.71 -108.42
C MET A 673 -21.88 -36.09 -109.08
N TRP A 674 -21.59 -37.13 -108.30
CA TRP A 674 -21.41 -38.50 -108.78
C TRP A 674 -22.72 -39.15 -109.20
N GLU A 675 -23.80 -38.96 -108.47
CA GLU A 675 -25.14 -39.37 -108.88
C GLU A 675 -25.53 -38.70 -110.20
N LYS A 676 -25.30 -37.39 -110.37
CA LYS A 676 -25.55 -36.69 -111.63
C LYS A 676 -24.64 -37.16 -112.77
N LYS A 677 -23.39 -37.53 -112.49
CA LYS A 677 -22.51 -38.19 -113.48
C LYS A 677 -23.02 -39.60 -113.85
N ILE A 678 -23.53 -40.36 -112.89
CA ILE A 678 -24.10 -41.70 -113.10
C ILE A 678 -25.44 -41.60 -113.85
N GLN A 679 -26.25 -40.59 -113.55
CA GLN A 679 -27.48 -40.23 -114.26
C GLN A 679 -27.16 -39.92 -115.73
N LEU A 680 -26.23 -38.99 -115.99
CA LEU A 680 -25.75 -38.67 -117.34
C LEU A 680 -25.10 -39.88 -118.05
N ALA A 681 -24.42 -40.78 -117.32
CA ALA A 681 -23.85 -42.00 -117.88
C ALA A 681 -24.92 -43.08 -118.19
N LYS A 682 -26.03 -43.13 -117.43
CA LYS A 682 -27.21 -43.93 -117.76
C LYS A 682 -27.92 -43.36 -118.98
N GLU A 683 -28.21 -42.07 -118.99
CA GLU A 683 -28.83 -41.34 -120.10
C GLU A 683 -27.99 -41.46 -121.38
N MET A 684 -26.66 -41.32 -121.30
CA MET A 684 -25.76 -41.61 -122.42
C MET A 684 -25.80 -43.08 -122.85
N ARG A 685 -25.86 -44.04 -121.92
CA ARG A 685 -25.95 -45.47 -122.25
C ARG A 685 -27.30 -45.87 -122.86
N GLU A 686 -28.36 -45.15 -122.52
CA GLU A 686 -29.72 -45.35 -123.00
C GLU A 686 -29.93 -44.65 -124.37
N ALA A 687 -29.32 -43.49 -124.57
CA ALA A 687 -29.18 -42.85 -125.88
C ALA A 687 -28.20 -43.61 -126.81
N LEU A 688 -27.26 -44.38 -126.25
CA LEU A 688 -26.34 -45.27 -126.96
C LEU A 688 -26.86 -46.74 -126.98
N ASP A 689 -28.18 -46.93 -127.07
CA ASP A 689 -28.80 -48.25 -127.26
C ASP A 689 -28.28 -48.92 -128.55
N PRO A 690 -27.62 -50.10 -128.47
CA PRO A 690 -27.16 -50.84 -129.65
C PRO A 690 -28.26 -51.28 -130.62
N ASN A 691 -29.55 -51.19 -130.26
CA ASN A 691 -30.67 -51.41 -131.19
C ASN A 691 -31.06 -50.18 -132.01
N TYR A 692 -30.71 -48.95 -131.60
CA TYR A 692 -31.07 -47.75 -132.37
C TYR A 692 -30.25 -47.68 -133.67
N GLY A 693 -30.92 -47.79 -134.82
CA GLY A 693 -30.28 -47.94 -136.13
C GLY A 693 -29.96 -49.39 -136.56
N ALA A 694 -30.17 -50.39 -135.69
CA ALA A 694 -29.90 -51.80 -136.02
C ALA A 694 -30.74 -52.33 -137.21
N GLN A 695 -31.92 -51.74 -137.44
CA GLN A 695 -32.79 -52.05 -138.58
C GLN A 695 -32.18 -51.58 -139.92
N GLU A 696 -31.55 -50.40 -139.95
CA GLU A 696 -30.96 -49.80 -141.15
C GLU A 696 -29.67 -50.53 -141.55
N ILE A 697 -28.84 -50.89 -140.57
CA ILE A 697 -27.66 -51.75 -140.80
C ILE A 697 -28.10 -53.11 -141.40
N LYS A 698 -29.30 -53.59 -141.07
CA LYS A 698 -29.86 -54.88 -141.54
C LYS A 698 -30.49 -54.79 -142.94
N THR A 699 -30.96 -53.61 -143.37
CA THR A 699 -31.36 -53.38 -144.77
C THR A 699 -30.13 -53.13 -145.65
N MET A 700 -29.18 -52.30 -145.22
CA MET A 700 -27.93 -52.04 -145.95
C MET A 700 -27.14 -53.33 -146.20
N LYS A 701 -27.00 -54.22 -145.20
CA LYS A 701 -26.33 -55.53 -145.39
C LYS A 701 -27.03 -56.45 -146.41
N LYS A 702 -28.35 -56.38 -146.55
CA LYS A 702 -29.08 -57.13 -147.59
C LYS A 702 -28.86 -56.56 -148.99
N GLU A 703 -28.69 -55.24 -149.11
CA GLU A 703 -28.40 -54.61 -150.41
C GLU A 703 -26.93 -54.78 -150.83
N ILE A 704 -26.00 -54.75 -149.88
CA ILE A 704 -24.59 -55.12 -150.10
C ILE A 704 -24.50 -56.54 -150.68
N SER A 705 -25.13 -57.54 -150.08
CA SER A 705 -25.06 -58.91 -150.62
C SER A 705 -25.80 -59.14 -151.95
N ARG A 706 -26.69 -58.24 -152.37
CA ARG A 706 -27.19 -58.19 -153.76
C ARG A 706 -26.13 -57.67 -154.72
N MET A 707 -25.43 -56.61 -154.35
CA MET A 707 -24.34 -56.03 -155.16
C MET A 707 -23.14 -56.99 -155.26
N GLU A 708 -22.78 -57.68 -154.17
CA GLU A 708 -21.72 -58.71 -154.15
C GLU A 708 -22.00 -59.85 -155.14
N LEU A 709 -23.26 -60.29 -155.26
CA LEU A 709 -23.67 -61.33 -156.21
C LEU A 709 -23.52 -60.86 -157.67
N ARG A 710 -23.93 -59.62 -157.96
CA ARG A 710 -23.83 -58.99 -159.28
C ARG A 710 -22.37 -58.78 -159.70
N LEU A 711 -21.52 -58.39 -158.75
CA LEU A 711 -20.08 -58.22 -158.93
C LEU A 711 -19.37 -59.58 -159.18
N LYS A 712 -19.85 -60.66 -158.56
CA LYS A 712 -19.38 -62.04 -158.84
C LYS A 712 -19.70 -62.53 -160.26
N GLN A 713 -20.80 -62.11 -160.87
CA GLN A 713 -21.12 -62.46 -162.26
C GLN A 713 -20.21 -61.70 -163.25
N ILE A 714 -20.03 -60.39 -163.06
CA ILE A 714 -19.19 -59.56 -163.96
C ILE A 714 -17.72 -60.00 -163.94
N LYS A 715 -17.16 -60.31 -162.75
CA LYS A 715 -15.77 -60.80 -162.64
C LYS A 715 -15.49 -62.12 -163.36
N LYS A 716 -16.52 -62.92 -163.69
CA LYS A 716 -16.36 -64.18 -164.44
C LYS A 716 -16.30 -63.98 -165.97
N GLN A 717 -16.64 -62.79 -166.48
CA GLN A 717 -16.53 -62.46 -167.92
C GLN A 717 -15.29 -61.61 -168.24
N GLN A 718 -14.78 -60.79 -167.32
CA GLN A 718 -13.57 -59.98 -167.56
C GLN A 718 -12.26 -60.80 -167.64
N LEU A 719 -12.18 -61.96 -166.97
CA LEU A 719 -10.94 -62.75 -166.90
C LEU A 719 -10.47 -63.37 -168.23
N VAL A 720 -11.33 -63.41 -169.27
CA VAL A 720 -11.00 -64.04 -170.56
C VAL A 720 -10.40 -63.04 -171.57
N ILE A 721 -10.63 -61.74 -171.41
CA ILE A 721 -10.19 -60.72 -172.40
C ILE A 721 -8.87 -60.05 -171.99
N VAL A 722 -8.56 -59.97 -170.69
CA VAL A 722 -7.34 -59.30 -170.20
C VAL A 722 -6.08 -60.11 -170.54
N GLN A 723 -6.15 -61.44 -170.57
CA GLN A 723 -4.97 -62.30 -170.80
C GLN A 723 -4.39 -62.23 -172.22
N GLU A 724 -5.07 -61.60 -173.19
CA GLU A 724 -4.61 -61.53 -174.59
C GLU A 724 -4.00 -60.17 -174.99
N MET A 725 -4.22 -59.09 -174.23
CA MET A 725 -3.69 -57.75 -174.57
C MET A 725 -2.40 -57.35 -173.84
N GLU A 726 -2.10 -57.93 -172.68
CA GLU A 726 -0.96 -57.51 -171.84
C GLU A 726 0.42 -57.83 -172.45
N PHE A 727 0.49 -58.72 -173.45
CA PHE A 727 1.76 -59.11 -174.08
C PHE A 727 2.25 -58.17 -175.20
N ALA A 728 1.43 -57.22 -175.66
CA ALA A 728 1.73 -56.40 -176.84
C ALA A 728 2.31 -55.00 -176.53
N LEU A 729 1.90 -54.37 -175.42
CA LEU A 729 2.20 -52.94 -175.16
C LEU A 729 3.51 -52.68 -174.41
N ASN A 730 4.05 -53.65 -173.67
CA ASN A 730 5.38 -53.58 -173.03
C ASN A 730 6.56 -53.59 -174.04
N ARG A 731 6.30 -53.32 -175.32
CA ARG A 731 7.29 -53.20 -176.40
C ARG A 731 7.41 -51.79 -176.97
N ARG A 732 6.56 -50.83 -176.56
CA ARG A 732 6.78 -49.39 -176.81
C ARG A 732 7.32 -48.67 -175.58
N GLU A 733 8.35 -49.28 -175.02
CA GLU A 733 9.31 -48.65 -174.12
C GLU A 733 9.77 -47.27 -174.61
N THR A 734 9.99 -46.38 -173.65
CA THR A 734 11.26 -45.62 -173.52
C THR A 734 11.82 -44.99 -174.79
N ILE A 735 11.25 -43.87 -175.24
CA ILE A 735 11.94 -42.66 -175.75
C ILE A 735 10.87 -41.56 -175.99
N ALA A 736 11.24 -40.30 -175.74
CA ALA A 736 10.38 -39.10 -175.70
C ALA A 736 9.35 -39.08 -174.54
N THR A 737 9.38 -38.13 -173.58
CA THR A 737 10.29 -36.99 -173.40
C THR A 737 10.58 -36.70 -171.92
N THR A 738 11.79 -37.05 -171.47
CA THR A 738 12.37 -36.55 -170.21
C THR A 738 12.82 -35.10 -170.39
N ASN A 739 11.87 -34.15 -170.55
CA ASN A 739 12.23 -32.77 -170.92
C ASN A 739 11.26 -31.67 -170.45
N GLN A 740 10.93 -31.64 -169.16
CA GLN A 740 10.58 -30.37 -168.48
C GLN A 740 11.16 -30.35 -167.06
N VAL A 741 12.37 -29.82 -166.97
CA VAL A 741 13.17 -29.69 -165.74
C VAL A 741 13.65 -28.23 -165.62
N LYS A 742 13.60 -27.68 -164.40
CA LYS A 742 14.00 -26.32 -163.94
C LYS A 742 12.96 -25.19 -164.10
N ASN A 743 12.31 -24.86 -162.98
CA ASN A 743 12.59 -23.63 -162.21
C ASN A 743 12.01 -23.80 -160.80
N ARG A 744 12.64 -23.37 -159.70
CA ARG A 744 14.05 -22.98 -159.46
C ARG A 744 14.38 -23.24 -157.97
N SER A 745 15.65 -23.31 -157.62
CA SER A 745 16.12 -23.67 -156.27
C SER A 745 16.40 -22.47 -155.36
N ASN A 746 16.35 -22.66 -154.04
CA ASN A 746 17.39 -22.12 -153.16
C ASN A 746 17.63 -22.99 -151.92
N LYS A 747 18.85 -22.94 -151.33
CA LYS A 747 19.30 -23.85 -150.26
C LYS A 747 19.86 -23.12 -149.04
N GLY A 748 19.39 -23.54 -147.85
CA GLY A 748 20.28 -23.90 -146.72
C GLY A 748 20.81 -22.79 -145.80
N ARG A 749 20.17 -22.62 -144.63
CA ARG A 749 20.77 -21.97 -143.43
C ARG A 749 20.12 -22.42 -142.11
N VAL A 750 20.20 -23.71 -141.77
CA VAL A 750 19.78 -24.24 -140.44
C VAL A 750 20.70 -25.38 -139.98
N ARG A 751 21.92 -25.06 -139.52
CA ARG A 751 22.82 -26.06 -138.88
C ARG A 751 23.78 -25.50 -137.82
N THR A 752 23.79 -24.20 -137.59
CA THR A 752 24.63 -23.53 -136.56
C THR A 752 23.90 -23.35 -135.24
N ASP A 753 22.60 -23.04 -135.29
CA ASP A 753 21.88 -22.47 -134.14
C ASP A 753 21.42 -23.56 -133.15
N ILE A 754 21.32 -24.79 -133.65
CA ILE A 754 21.09 -26.02 -132.86
C ILE A 754 22.32 -26.38 -132.01
N ALA A 755 23.54 -26.01 -132.43
CA ALA A 755 24.75 -26.35 -131.69
C ALA A 755 24.93 -25.48 -130.42
N ASN A 756 24.55 -24.20 -130.48
CA ASN A 756 24.70 -23.28 -129.36
C ASN A 756 23.58 -23.47 -128.30
N THR A 757 22.36 -23.77 -128.74
CA THR A 757 21.22 -24.04 -127.83
C THR A 757 21.45 -25.29 -126.97
N ILE A 758 21.98 -26.38 -127.54
CA ILE A 758 22.37 -27.59 -126.79
C ILE A 758 23.42 -27.27 -125.71
N LYS A 759 24.39 -26.40 -126.02
CA LYS A 759 25.49 -26.08 -125.10
C LYS A 759 25.03 -25.29 -123.88
N ASN A 760 24.09 -24.36 -124.05
CA ASN A 760 23.50 -23.58 -122.94
C ASN A 760 22.63 -24.46 -122.02
N LEU A 761 21.91 -25.43 -122.57
CA LEU A 761 21.16 -26.42 -121.78
C LEU A 761 22.08 -27.30 -120.92
N GLN A 762 23.27 -27.66 -121.43
CA GLN A 762 24.26 -28.45 -120.66
C GLN A 762 24.88 -27.67 -119.49
N THR A 763 25.02 -26.34 -119.59
CA THR A 763 25.44 -25.51 -118.45
C THR A 763 24.33 -25.36 -117.41
N GLU A 764 23.08 -25.20 -117.84
CA GLU A 764 21.95 -25.03 -116.92
C GLU A 764 21.62 -26.34 -116.16
N ILE A 765 21.71 -27.49 -116.83
CA ILE A 765 21.63 -28.81 -116.17
C ILE A 765 22.72 -28.94 -115.09
N LYS A 766 23.95 -28.46 -115.32
CA LYS A 766 25.00 -28.48 -114.29
C LYS A 766 24.69 -27.55 -113.11
N ARG A 767 24.10 -26.38 -113.35
CA ARG A 767 23.67 -25.46 -112.29
C ARG A 767 22.60 -26.11 -111.41
N LEU A 768 21.53 -26.62 -112.04
CA LEU A 768 20.42 -27.31 -111.37
C LEU A 768 20.87 -28.59 -110.65
N THR A 769 21.84 -29.35 -111.19
CA THR A 769 22.42 -30.51 -110.48
C THR A 769 23.24 -30.10 -109.25
N GLY A 770 23.92 -28.94 -109.30
CA GLY A 770 24.63 -28.38 -108.15
C GLY A 770 23.69 -27.84 -107.06
N GLU A 771 22.56 -27.25 -107.45
CA GLU A 771 21.51 -26.80 -106.53
C GLU A 771 20.76 -27.99 -105.91
N ALA A 772 20.39 -29.00 -106.71
CA ALA A 772 19.83 -30.26 -106.21
C ALA A 772 20.79 -30.95 -105.21
N SER A 773 22.09 -31.02 -105.50
CA SER A 773 23.10 -31.59 -104.60
C SER A 773 23.23 -30.82 -103.27
N ARG A 774 23.03 -29.49 -103.27
CA ARG A 774 22.98 -28.68 -102.04
C ARG A 774 21.70 -28.92 -101.24
N HIS A 775 20.56 -29.06 -101.91
CA HIS A 775 19.31 -29.41 -101.25
C HIS A 775 19.34 -30.84 -100.70
N ASP A 776 19.90 -31.82 -101.42
CA ASP A 776 20.15 -33.19 -100.94
C ASP A 776 21.07 -33.23 -99.70
N ALA A 777 22.07 -32.35 -99.63
CA ALA A 777 22.97 -32.24 -98.48
C ALA A 777 22.24 -31.66 -97.27
N SER A 778 21.53 -30.54 -97.44
CA SER A 778 20.72 -29.91 -96.37
C SER A 778 19.56 -30.82 -95.93
N MET A 779 18.98 -31.60 -96.84
CA MET A 779 17.91 -32.55 -96.50
C MET A 779 18.45 -33.74 -95.71
N ARG A 780 19.69 -34.20 -95.95
CA ARG A 780 20.37 -35.16 -95.09
C ARG A 780 20.71 -34.58 -93.72
N GLU A 781 21.21 -33.36 -93.66
CA GLU A 781 21.50 -32.66 -92.41
C GLU A 781 20.22 -32.51 -91.54
N ASN A 782 19.09 -32.18 -92.16
CA ASN A 782 17.78 -32.17 -91.48
C ASN A 782 17.29 -33.57 -91.07
N VAL A 783 17.57 -34.63 -91.86
CA VAL A 783 17.21 -36.02 -91.50
C VAL A 783 18.07 -36.56 -90.37
N GLU A 784 19.37 -36.24 -90.33
CA GLU A 784 20.24 -36.60 -89.21
C GLU A 784 19.83 -35.83 -87.94
N ALA A 785 19.51 -34.52 -88.04
CA ALA A 785 18.97 -33.75 -86.92
C ALA A 785 17.60 -34.26 -86.43
N GLN A 786 16.70 -34.66 -87.34
CA GLN A 786 15.45 -35.36 -86.98
C GLN A 786 15.70 -36.70 -86.31
N ARG A 787 16.81 -37.38 -86.65
CA ARG A 787 17.20 -38.66 -86.05
C ARG A 787 17.78 -38.47 -84.66
N GLU A 788 18.61 -37.45 -84.46
CA GLU A 788 19.15 -37.07 -83.15
C GLU A 788 18.00 -36.66 -82.20
N LEU A 789 17.12 -35.74 -82.64
CA LEU A 789 15.88 -35.42 -81.92
C LEU A 789 14.99 -36.65 -81.71
N GLY A 790 14.91 -37.57 -82.67
CA GLY A 790 14.23 -38.85 -82.52
C GLY A 790 14.82 -39.70 -81.39
N THR A 791 16.15 -39.79 -81.29
CA THR A 791 16.83 -40.50 -80.19
C THR A 791 16.74 -39.79 -78.84
N GLU A 792 16.65 -38.45 -78.81
CA GLU A 792 16.32 -37.73 -77.57
C GLU A 792 14.88 -37.98 -77.16
N ILE A 793 13.92 -37.96 -78.09
CA ILE A 793 12.50 -38.30 -77.83
C ILE A 793 12.37 -39.75 -77.36
N GLU A 794 13.11 -40.70 -77.91
CA GLU A 794 13.12 -42.09 -77.41
C GLU A 794 13.74 -42.22 -76.01
N GLN A 795 14.79 -41.44 -75.69
CA GLN A 795 15.39 -41.38 -74.35
C GLN A 795 14.43 -40.74 -73.34
N PHE A 796 13.81 -39.60 -73.66
CA PHE A 796 12.79 -38.97 -72.83
C PHE A 796 11.56 -39.86 -72.67
N ALA A 797 11.13 -40.59 -73.70
CA ALA A 797 10.05 -41.57 -73.60
C ALA A 797 10.46 -42.84 -72.81
N HIS A 798 11.74 -43.19 -72.75
CA HIS A 798 12.24 -44.21 -71.83
C HIS A 798 12.19 -43.70 -70.38
N MET A 799 12.72 -42.50 -70.12
CA MET A 799 12.65 -41.86 -68.80
C MET A 799 11.21 -41.62 -68.35
N GLU A 800 10.29 -41.30 -69.26
CA GLU A 800 8.86 -41.14 -68.96
C GLU A 800 8.21 -42.49 -68.62
N ARG A 801 8.57 -43.58 -69.31
CA ARG A 801 8.12 -44.93 -68.94
C ARG A 801 8.70 -45.39 -67.60
N GLU A 802 9.97 -45.15 -67.37
CA GLU A 802 10.68 -45.52 -66.13
C GLU A 802 10.17 -44.72 -64.93
N THR A 803 9.94 -43.41 -65.08
CA THR A 803 9.28 -42.59 -64.06
C THR A 803 7.80 -42.93 -63.88
N LYS A 804 7.06 -43.37 -64.92
CA LYS A 804 5.69 -43.91 -64.78
C LYS A 804 5.68 -45.26 -64.04
N VAL A 805 6.65 -46.14 -64.26
CA VAL A 805 6.79 -47.40 -63.52
C VAL A 805 7.16 -47.12 -62.06
N ASN A 806 8.18 -46.31 -61.81
CA ASN A 806 8.57 -45.90 -60.46
C ASN A 806 7.42 -45.17 -59.74
N ARG A 807 6.66 -44.33 -60.45
CA ARG A 807 5.45 -43.68 -59.93
C ARG A 807 4.37 -44.70 -59.58
N ALA A 808 4.07 -45.66 -60.46
CA ALA A 808 3.08 -46.71 -60.18
C ALA A 808 3.52 -47.62 -59.01
N GLU A 809 4.83 -47.85 -58.85
CA GLU A 809 5.38 -48.63 -57.75
C GLU A 809 5.37 -47.84 -56.43
N VAL A 810 5.62 -46.53 -56.45
CA VAL A 810 5.44 -45.63 -55.30
C VAL A 810 3.97 -45.43 -54.95
N GLU A 811 3.07 -45.26 -55.94
CA GLU A 811 1.61 -45.18 -55.71
C GLU A 811 1.09 -46.51 -55.14
N LYS A 812 1.63 -47.65 -55.57
CA LYS A 812 1.34 -48.96 -54.97
C LYS A 812 1.88 -49.08 -53.54
N GLN A 813 3.13 -48.67 -53.28
CA GLN A 813 3.68 -48.65 -51.91
C GLN A 813 2.86 -47.72 -51.00
N MET A 814 2.48 -46.53 -51.48
CA MET A 814 1.58 -45.61 -50.79
C MET A 814 0.22 -46.24 -50.51
N HIS A 815 -0.38 -46.98 -51.45
CA HIS A 815 -1.62 -47.72 -51.18
C HIS A 815 -1.43 -48.91 -50.23
N GLU A 816 -0.28 -49.58 -50.22
CA GLU A 816 0.06 -50.62 -49.24
C GLU A 816 0.25 -50.01 -47.82
N GLU A 817 0.86 -48.82 -47.73
CA GLU A 817 0.97 -48.03 -46.51
C GLU A 817 -0.37 -47.44 -46.05
N GLU A 818 -1.21 -46.94 -46.95
CA GLU A 818 -2.58 -46.51 -46.64
C GLU A 818 -3.44 -47.68 -46.17
N LYS A 819 -3.29 -48.86 -46.77
CA LYS A 819 -4.03 -50.07 -46.40
C LYS A 819 -3.58 -50.63 -45.06
N THR A 820 -2.29 -50.53 -44.71
CA THR A 820 -1.79 -50.85 -43.37
C THR A 820 -2.11 -49.76 -42.33
N LYS A 821 -2.15 -48.49 -42.73
CA LYS A 821 -2.66 -47.34 -41.93
C LYS A 821 -4.16 -47.50 -41.64
N VAL A 822 -4.99 -47.78 -42.63
CA VAL A 822 -6.44 -48.07 -42.47
C VAL A 822 -6.64 -49.36 -41.67
N SER A 823 -5.81 -50.39 -41.87
CA SER A 823 -5.88 -51.60 -41.04
C SER A 823 -5.50 -51.33 -39.57
N SER A 824 -4.47 -50.51 -39.31
CA SER A 824 -4.06 -50.15 -37.95
C SER A 824 -5.03 -49.16 -37.31
N GLN A 825 -5.64 -48.25 -38.07
CA GLN A 825 -6.71 -47.36 -37.65
C GLN A 825 -8.00 -48.14 -37.34
N ALA A 826 -8.40 -49.11 -38.17
CA ALA A 826 -9.50 -50.02 -37.86
C ALA A 826 -9.18 -50.93 -36.66
N ARG A 827 -7.90 -51.26 -36.41
CA ARG A 827 -7.45 -51.96 -35.19
C ARG A 827 -7.50 -51.05 -33.96
N LEU A 828 -7.20 -49.75 -34.12
CA LEU A 828 -7.32 -48.71 -33.09
C LEU A 828 -8.79 -48.42 -32.76
N GLU A 829 -9.66 -48.29 -33.77
CA GLU A 829 -11.10 -48.12 -33.62
C GLU A 829 -11.73 -49.37 -32.99
N LYS A 830 -11.31 -50.58 -33.38
CA LYS A 830 -11.69 -51.82 -32.68
C LYS A 830 -11.19 -51.82 -31.23
N LEU A 831 -9.99 -51.34 -30.95
CA LEU A 831 -9.47 -51.20 -29.57
C LEU A 831 -10.27 -50.18 -28.75
N GLN A 832 -10.59 -49.01 -29.31
CA GLN A 832 -11.41 -47.98 -28.69
C GLN A 832 -12.87 -48.43 -28.50
N ALA A 833 -13.43 -49.19 -29.44
CA ALA A 833 -14.72 -49.84 -29.29
C ALA A 833 -14.70 -50.93 -28.20
N LYS A 834 -13.63 -51.73 -28.13
CA LYS A 834 -13.39 -52.70 -27.04
C LYS A 834 -13.28 -51.98 -25.69
N GLN A 835 -12.58 -50.85 -25.64
CA GLN A 835 -12.41 -50.02 -24.45
C GLN A 835 -13.73 -49.37 -24.00
N ARG A 836 -14.55 -48.88 -24.94
CA ARG A 836 -15.93 -48.40 -24.67
C ARG A 836 -16.85 -49.53 -24.19
N LEU A 837 -16.74 -50.74 -24.75
CA LEU A 837 -17.47 -51.92 -24.27
C LEU A 837 -17.00 -52.37 -22.87
N PHE A 838 -15.72 -52.26 -22.56
CA PHE A 838 -15.17 -52.56 -21.23
C PHE A 838 -15.56 -51.51 -20.17
N THR A 839 -15.69 -50.22 -20.53
CA THR A 839 -16.17 -49.20 -19.59
C THR A 839 -17.69 -49.21 -19.40
N GLN A 840 -18.46 -49.76 -20.35
CA GLN A 840 -19.92 -49.84 -20.27
C GLN A 840 -20.47 -51.17 -19.71
N LYS A 841 -19.62 -52.16 -19.40
CA LYS A 841 -19.99 -53.39 -18.68
C LYS A 841 -19.10 -53.63 -17.44
N SER A 842 -19.57 -53.16 -16.29
CA SER A 842 -19.01 -53.54 -14.99
C SER A 842 -19.65 -54.82 -14.42
N VAL A 843 -18.94 -55.48 -13.50
CA VAL A 843 -19.41 -56.57 -12.62
C VAL A 843 -19.78 -57.92 -13.28
N LYS A 844 -18.77 -58.76 -13.61
CA LYS A 844 -18.64 -60.19 -13.19
C LYS A 844 -17.53 -60.98 -13.95
N SER A 845 -16.25 -60.82 -13.57
CA SER A 845 -15.19 -61.86 -13.65
C SER A 845 -13.80 -61.38 -13.19
N ALA A 846 -13.71 -60.65 -12.07
CA ALA A 846 -12.41 -60.30 -11.50
C ALA A 846 -11.81 -61.51 -10.76
N ILE A 847 -11.07 -62.37 -11.47
CA ILE A 847 -10.27 -63.43 -10.87
C ILE A 847 -9.13 -62.77 -10.08
N LYS A 848 -9.16 -62.91 -8.74
CA LYS A 848 -8.22 -62.24 -7.82
C LYS A 848 -7.35 -63.25 -7.06
N SER A 849 -6.63 -64.12 -7.78
CA SER A 849 -5.48 -64.86 -7.27
C SER A 849 -4.59 -65.35 -8.42
N PRO A 850 -3.25 -65.28 -8.33
CA PRO A 850 -2.34 -65.86 -9.32
C PRO A 850 -2.55 -67.37 -9.54
N ASP A 851 -2.70 -68.16 -8.47
CA ASP A 851 -2.86 -69.62 -8.51
C ASP A 851 -4.06 -70.07 -9.37
N ALA A 852 -5.13 -69.27 -9.37
CA ALA A 852 -6.34 -69.54 -10.16
C ALA A 852 -6.14 -69.23 -11.66
N TYR A 853 -5.18 -68.36 -11.99
CA TYR A 853 -4.77 -68.11 -13.37
C TYR A 853 -3.91 -69.27 -13.89
N GLU A 854 -2.92 -69.75 -13.11
CA GLU A 854 -2.10 -70.90 -13.53
C GLU A 854 -2.91 -72.19 -13.66
N GLN A 855 -3.84 -72.48 -12.74
CA GLN A 855 -4.72 -73.66 -12.89
C GLN A 855 -5.66 -73.57 -14.09
N THR A 856 -6.11 -72.38 -14.52
CA THR A 856 -6.95 -72.25 -15.72
C THR A 856 -6.11 -72.23 -17.01
N PHE A 857 -4.89 -71.70 -16.96
CA PHE A 857 -3.93 -71.69 -18.05
C PHE A 857 -3.40 -73.11 -18.38
N GLU A 858 -2.98 -73.89 -17.39
CA GLU A 858 -2.54 -75.28 -17.60
C GLU A 858 -3.68 -76.18 -18.11
N ASN A 859 -4.92 -75.98 -17.65
CA ASN A 859 -6.08 -76.70 -18.19
C ASN A 859 -6.36 -76.34 -19.66
N LEU A 860 -6.25 -75.06 -20.05
CA LEU A 860 -6.37 -74.63 -21.44
C LEU A 860 -5.27 -75.21 -22.33
N LYS A 861 -4.02 -75.17 -21.88
CA LYS A 861 -2.84 -75.73 -22.54
C LYS A 861 -2.91 -77.27 -22.67
N HIS A 862 -3.56 -77.95 -21.72
CA HIS A 862 -3.86 -79.38 -21.82
C HIS A 862 -4.97 -79.68 -22.84
N GLN A 863 -5.97 -78.80 -22.99
CA GLN A 863 -6.98 -78.90 -24.05
C GLN A 863 -6.39 -78.58 -25.44
N GLU A 864 -5.48 -77.60 -25.53
CA GLU A 864 -4.76 -77.24 -26.75
C GLU A 864 -3.92 -78.42 -27.27
N THR A 865 -3.14 -79.07 -26.40
CA THR A 865 -2.34 -80.25 -26.77
C THR A 865 -3.21 -81.46 -27.12
N GLN A 866 -4.38 -81.64 -26.50
CA GLN A 866 -5.35 -82.65 -26.94
C GLN A 866 -5.95 -82.35 -28.33
N LEU A 867 -6.22 -81.08 -28.65
CA LEU A 867 -6.69 -80.66 -29.98
C LEU A 867 -5.61 -80.81 -31.05
N GLN A 868 -4.34 -80.48 -30.75
CA GLN A 868 -3.22 -80.68 -31.68
C GLN A 868 -3.05 -82.17 -32.01
N ASN A 869 -3.10 -83.06 -31.01
CA ASN A 869 -3.04 -84.51 -31.22
C ASN A 869 -4.23 -85.04 -32.05
N LEU A 870 -5.43 -84.49 -31.88
CA LEU A 870 -6.61 -84.83 -32.70
C LEU A 870 -6.46 -84.36 -34.16
N MET A 871 -5.90 -83.16 -34.39
CA MET A 871 -5.63 -82.67 -35.75
C MET A 871 -4.54 -83.48 -36.45
N GLU A 872 -3.56 -84.00 -35.72
CA GLU A 872 -2.47 -84.84 -36.26
C GLU A 872 -2.92 -86.28 -36.56
N MET A 873 -3.88 -86.82 -35.79
CA MET A 873 -4.59 -88.04 -36.20
C MET A 873 -5.48 -87.81 -37.43
N LEU A 874 -6.21 -86.69 -37.50
CA LEU A 874 -7.08 -86.38 -38.65
C LEU A 874 -6.29 -86.14 -39.95
N SER A 875 -5.09 -85.54 -39.89
CA SER A 875 -4.25 -85.35 -41.08
C SER A 875 -3.61 -86.66 -41.56
N THR A 876 -3.40 -87.63 -40.67
CA THR A 876 -2.86 -88.95 -41.02
C THR A 876 -3.93 -89.94 -41.49
N GLU A 877 -5.17 -89.88 -40.96
CA GLU A 877 -6.30 -90.68 -41.47
C GLU A 877 -6.89 -90.15 -42.78
N PHE A 878 -6.86 -88.83 -43.03
CA PHE A 878 -7.46 -88.22 -44.24
C PHE A 878 -6.48 -87.31 -45.03
N PRO A 879 -5.45 -87.88 -45.70
CA PRO A 879 -4.39 -87.09 -46.36
C PRO A 879 -4.87 -86.09 -47.43
N HIS A 880 -6.01 -86.35 -48.07
CA HIS A 880 -6.61 -85.49 -49.10
C HIS A 880 -7.28 -84.22 -48.53
N LEU A 881 -7.37 -84.09 -47.21
CA LEU A 881 -7.82 -82.87 -46.50
C LEU A 881 -6.67 -82.16 -45.79
N SER A 882 -5.42 -82.63 -45.95
CA SER A 882 -4.24 -82.10 -45.25
C SER A 882 -4.07 -80.59 -45.39
N GLU A 883 -4.16 -80.01 -46.59
CA GLU A 883 -4.08 -78.54 -46.78
C GLU A 883 -5.17 -77.77 -46.01
N ASN A 884 -6.39 -78.29 -45.94
CA ASN A 884 -7.49 -77.67 -45.18
C ASN A 884 -7.28 -77.79 -43.67
N ILE A 885 -6.73 -78.92 -43.19
CA ILE A 885 -6.39 -79.12 -41.78
C ILE A 885 -5.20 -78.23 -41.39
N GLN A 886 -4.21 -78.08 -42.28
CA GLN A 886 -3.07 -77.16 -42.12
C GLN A 886 -3.56 -75.70 -42.06
N PHE A 887 -4.43 -75.30 -42.98
CA PHE A 887 -5.04 -73.96 -42.99
C PHE A 887 -5.83 -73.68 -41.71
N ILE A 888 -6.57 -74.66 -41.18
CA ILE A 888 -7.25 -74.52 -39.88
C ILE A 888 -6.24 -74.41 -38.73
N LYS A 889 -5.18 -75.22 -38.72
CA LYS A 889 -4.11 -75.18 -37.70
C LYS A 889 -3.42 -73.81 -37.66
N ASP A 890 -3.04 -73.28 -38.82
CA ASP A 890 -2.40 -71.98 -38.97
C ASP A 890 -3.36 -70.81 -38.65
N ARG A 891 -4.67 -70.99 -38.89
CA ARG A 891 -5.69 -70.00 -38.54
C ARG A 891 -5.99 -69.95 -37.03
N VAL A 892 -6.00 -71.10 -36.36
CA VAL A 892 -6.31 -71.25 -34.92
C VAL A 892 -5.14 -70.85 -34.01
N LEU A 893 -3.90 -70.94 -34.49
CA LEU A 893 -2.69 -70.51 -33.74
C LEU A 893 -2.33 -69.02 -33.96
N SER A 894 -3.22 -68.21 -34.54
CA SER A 894 -2.93 -66.85 -35.03
C SER A 894 -3.91 -65.75 -34.58
N ASP A 895 -5.04 -66.09 -33.96
CA ASP A 895 -6.05 -65.16 -33.40
C ASP A 895 -6.15 -65.29 -31.85
#